data_AF-A0A847Y9L4-F1
#
_entry.id   AF-A0A847Y9L4-F1
#
_cell.length_a   1.000
_cell.length_b   1.000
_cell.length_c   1.000
_cell.angle_alpha   90.00
_cell.angle_beta   90.00
_cell.angle_gamma   90.00
#
_symmetry.space_group_name_H-M   'P 1'
#
loop_
_entity.id
_entity.type
_entity.pdbx_description
1 polymer ?
#
loop_
_entity_poly.entity_id
_entity_poly.type
_entity_poly.pdbx_seq_one_letter_code
_entity_poly.pdbx_strand_id
1 'polypeptide(L)'
;PLTEGNQGREGAAVSPDSAHGVPLAEKPAPKAPTAAEDVHAAPPRSGHVLPPSPGGAAPPSSLEAPPIARSTPAAAASEEDDEDRGSELGNAGATWLSPAESKVRRILLIVSCGVVAAGIVAGLWIFRGTTTKPEPPGSVAEETVAPSPSPPPGAVDPHLAEASSSGGPPTPAVPGDVLAAWLPRDAVFVIGGGDEFRRSLAQTAWLFAPLLPYSADAIVGDAMKSLGILPEAVARFALGVGPAGPPQAVVLFELREDQSTAPLESLGPAADMAIRGRKTIVLQGNGKNQLMIVVDDKTVAVGDGDYLRSGIAALDGPAGANRGLIGELGKEPRRWFAGIDLEHWRSKDPRFPNWVFDRLPEAAPHWRRLLDAASACSIEMQITEQGPRLACRWRFRNDDDTDGGLESLNALTAAARQWVAQRIEAVRTAAQSGTLAGEQARRAEAFLSSLQSLLDRAASEKSNEGGVLTILLDKESHDWTAAATEVRSLLESEWLQLGVALWRLRGETLGTGLQGVVKAEGLFPSPAAGGSLLPPETRLSWLASTLPYFGYDDWYARLNPGYGWRAPQNQAVTARELREVINPLLGPTQTREGFFDSHWVGVTGIGEDAAELDPNDPRAGLFNYNRRRGLQDLERGAANTLAVLGASARLGAWAEGGFATARPLTRQPYVNGPDGFGSGLPDGMLGMMADGSVRFIHRDIAPEVLERLAVVRGNGSATVADLFPAGTTPGAELGGSPTAPSGTDSAPPPPTAGGQAEGTAPAETPSFPAEQALATRLARVTMQEVPLGLVLHLLTQWSSIPVSVQPESLCAEDVSLRSPVSLSAENAALREIVQQIAEQTGLAVRIEPSGVVTLFSAHADLPETRVYRAGDYGGCFPFDENLAQLIRGLFGPSTENDAASDFEVVAVPEGLQIKCPPCTHREIETLLRRQLCGGGASANGRPPDRSPPNAGDSPVSATFLQATPL
;
A
#
# COMPACT_ATOMS: atom_id res chain seq x y z
N PRO A 1 31.78 -61.77 -2.51
CA PRO A 1 32.74 -60.77 -3.05
C PRO A 1 32.70 -59.51 -2.16
N LEU A 2 33.35 -59.52 -1.00
CA LEU A 2 34.75 -59.07 -0.76
C LEU A 2 34.91 -57.57 -1.13
N THR A 3 35.33 -56.63 -0.28
CA THR A 3 36.05 -56.68 1.01
C THR A 3 36.15 -55.25 1.58
N GLU A 4 36.10 -55.14 2.93
CA GLU A 4 36.95 -54.35 3.85
C GLU A 4 37.18 -52.83 3.62
N GLY A 5 37.24 -51.97 4.65
CA GLY A 5 37.65 -52.21 6.03
C GLY A 5 37.26 -51.12 7.02
N ASN A 6 37.37 -51.54 8.28
CA ASN A 6 36.94 -50.93 9.53
C ASN A 6 38.18 -50.58 10.36
N GLN A 7 38.13 -49.51 11.15
CA GLN A 7 38.88 -49.22 12.40
C GLN A 7 38.67 -47.72 12.73
N GLY A 8 38.28 -47.25 13.91
CA GLY A 8 38.05 -47.84 15.23
C GLY A 8 38.32 -46.79 16.31
N ARG A 9 37.64 -46.93 17.47
CA ARG A 9 37.83 -46.28 18.80
C ARG A 9 37.21 -44.88 19.02
N GLU A 10 36.73 -44.51 20.20
CA GLU A 10 36.29 -45.14 21.47
C GLU A 10 35.78 -43.93 22.32
N GLY A 11 34.72 -44.09 23.12
CA GLY A 11 34.30 -43.02 24.04
C GLY A 11 32.91 -43.19 24.64
N ALA A 12 32.79 -44.09 25.62
CA ALA A 12 31.60 -44.28 26.43
C ALA A 12 31.49 -43.21 27.54
N ALA A 13 30.27 -42.76 27.88
CA ALA A 13 29.81 -42.57 29.27
C ALA A 13 28.33 -42.15 29.37
N VAL A 14 27.54 -43.03 30.02
CA VAL A 14 26.61 -42.77 31.14
C VAL A 14 25.30 -41.97 30.87
N SER A 15 24.19 -42.73 30.92
CA SER A 15 22.82 -42.26 31.26
C SER A 15 22.69 -41.84 32.73
N PRO A 16 21.63 -41.09 33.10
CA PRO A 16 20.51 -41.81 33.73
C PRO A 16 19.10 -41.33 33.35
N ASP A 17 18.19 -42.30 33.40
CA ASP A 17 16.77 -42.27 33.77
C ASP A 17 16.00 -40.95 33.82
N SER A 18 14.81 -40.95 33.19
CA SER A 18 13.54 -40.74 33.91
C SER A 18 12.34 -41.12 33.02
N ALA A 19 11.66 -42.18 33.44
CA ALA A 19 10.40 -42.66 32.90
C ALA A 19 9.23 -41.86 33.49
N HIS A 20 8.29 -41.45 32.64
CA HIS A 20 6.88 -41.28 33.03
C HIS A 20 5.98 -41.59 31.82
N GLY A 21 5.50 -42.83 31.76
CA GLY A 21 4.40 -43.24 30.89
C GLY A 21 3.06 -43.04 31.57
N VAL A 22 2.13 -42.37 30.89
CA VAL A 22 0.71 -42.28 31.24
C VAL A 22 -0.08 -43.03 30.15
N PRO A 23 -0.95 -44.00 30.49
CA PRO A 23 -1.70 -44.74 29.49
C PRO A 23 -2.97 -43.98 29.07
N LEU A 24 -3.17 -43.83 27.76
CA LEU A 24 -4.41 -43.35 27.15
C LEU A 24 -5.43 -44.50 27.13
N ALA A 25 -6.57 -44.27 27.77
CA ALA A 25 -7.71 -45.16 27.82
C ALA A 25 -8.50 -45.16 26.49
N GLU A 26 -8.83 -46.36 26.02
CA GLU A 26 -9.74 -46.61 24.90
C GLU A 26 -11.16 -46.09 25.20
N LYS A 27 -11.75 -45.38 24.23
CA LYS A 27 -13.14 -44.92 24.25
C LYS A 27 -14.00 -45.87 23.39
N PRO A 28 -15.17 -46.33 23.86
CA PRO A 28 -15.99 -47.29 23.13
C PRO A 28 -16.92 -46.63 22.11
N ALA A 29 -17.20 -47.36 21.03
CA ALA A 29 -18.14 -47.03 19.97
C ALA A 29 -19.61 -47.00 20.46
N PRO A 30 -20.47 -46.11 19.95
CA PRO A 30 -21.89 -46.13 20.28
C PRO A 30 -22.67 -47.10 19.37
N LYS A 31 -23.54 -47.88 20.02
CA LYS A 31 -24.52 -48.81 19.48
C LYS A 31 -25.66 -48.08 18.74
N ALA A 32 -26.12 -48.69 17.66
CA ALA A 32 -27.39 -48.41 17.00
C ALA A 32 -28.60 -48.84 17.87
N PRO A 33 -29.77 -48.19 17.73
CA PRO A 33 -31.04 -48.78 18.12
C PRO A 33 -31.90 -49.18 16.92
N THR A 34 -32.38 -50.42 16.95
CA THR A 34 -33.40 -51.02 16.08
C THR A 34 -34.82 -50.80 16.62
N ALA A 35 -35.71 -50.40 15.69
CA ALA A 35 -37.10 -50.83 15.45
C ALA A 35 -38.18 -50.87 16.57
N ALA A 36 -39.33 -50.23 16.29
CA ALA A 36 -40.71 -50.79 16.30
C ALA A 36 -41.70 -49.66 15.92
N GLU A 37 -42.37 -49.77 14.76
CA GLU A 37 -43.80 -50.13 14.60
C GLU A 37 -44.79 -49.16 15.27
N ASP A 38 -45.52 -48.38 14.45
CA ASP A 38 -47.00 -48.43 14.50
C ASP A 38 -47.69 -47.79 13.29
N VAL A 39 -48.81 -48.41 12.96
CA VAL A 39 -49.73 -48.25 11.83
C VAL A 39 -50.66 -47.05 12.04
N HIS A 40 -50.97 -46.24 11.01
CA HIS A 40 -52.35 -45.80 10.69
C HIS A 40 -52.49 -44.99 9.39
N ALA A 41 -53.33 -45.54 8.51
CA ALA A 41 -54.39 -44.91 7.70
C ALA A 41 -54.13 -43.63 6.88
N ALA A 42 -54.20 -43.80 5.56
CA ALA A 42 -54.40 -42.76 4.56
C ALA A 42 -55.85 -42.19 4.53
N PRO A 43 -56.04 -40.95 4.07
CA PRO A 43 -57.23 -40.53 3.35
C PRO A 43 -56.92 -40.01 1.91
N PRO A 44 -57.94 -39.89 1.04
CA PRO A 44 -57.76 -39.93 -0.42
C PRO A 44 -57.71 -38.55 -1.11
N ARG A 45 -57.02 -38.57 -2.26
CA ARG A 45 -57.25 -37.82 -3.53
C ARG A 45 -57.93 -36.44 -3.49
N SER A 46 -57.25 -35.47 -4.10
CA SER A 46 -57.89 -34.50 -5.00
C SER A 46 -56.97 -34.20 -6.19
N GLY A 47 -57.38 -34.64 -7.38
CA GLY A 47 -56.73 -34.29 -8.64
C GLY A 47 -57.12 -32.88 -9.08
N HIS A 48 -56.13 -32.07 -9.42
CA HIS A 48 -56.36 -30.81 -10.10
C HIS A 48 -56.26 -31.00 -11.61
N VAL A 49 -57.42 -30.82 -12.25
CA VAL A 49 -57.62 -30.69 -13.69
C VAL A 49 -57.17 -29.28 -14.10
N LEU A 50 -56.20 -29.19 -15.00
CA LEU A 50 -55.87 -27.94 -15.70
C LEU A 50 -56.84 -27.76 -16.89
N PRO A 51 -57.44 -26.58 -17.08
CA PRO A 51 -58.26 -26.30 -18.25
C PRO A 51 -57.41 -26.00 -19.50
N PRO A 52 -57.91 -26.29 -20.71
CA PRO A 52 -57.20 -26.09 -21.96
C PRO A 52 -57.18 -24.61 -22.39
N SER A 53 -56.02 -24.12 -22.81
CA SER A 53 -55.90 -22.83 -23.52
C SER A 53 -56.43 -22.96 -24.96
N PRO A 54 -57.28 -22.03 -25.42
CA PRO A 54 -57.73 -22.00 -26.81
C PRO A 54 -56.68 -21.33 -27.70
N GLY A 55 -56.46 -21.92 -28.87
CA GLY A 55 -55.62 -21.36 -29.92
C GLY A 55 -56.32 -20.29 -30.77
N GLY A 56 -55.50 -19.60 -31.55
CA GLY A 56 -55.88 -18.98 -32.82
C GLY A 56 -55.94 -17.45 -32.81
N ALA A 57 -54.96 -16.80 -33.43
CA ALA A 57 -55.13 -16.02 -34.66
C ALA A 57 -53.89 -15.17 -34.97
N ALA A 58 -53.27 -15.42 -36.13
CA ALA A 58 -52.45 -14.44 -36.84
C ALA A 58 -53.35 -13.32 -37.40
N PRO A 59 -52.83 -12.09 -37.59
CA PRO A 59 -52.69 -11.58 -38.96
C PRO A 59 -51.50 -10.57 -39.09
N PRO A 60 -51.38 -9.75 -40.15
CA PRO A 60 -50.56 -10.03 -41.32
C PRO A 60 -49.40 -9.05 -41.53
N SER A 61 -48.58 -9.41 -42.50
CA SER A 61 -47.43 -8.71 -43.06
C SER A 61 -47.68 -7.29 -43.57
N SER A 62 -46.56 -6.55 -43.65
CA SER A 62 -46.23 -5.45 -44.58
C SER A 62 -46.37 -4.03 -44.02
N LEU A 63 -45.23 -3.38 -43.80
CA LEU A 63 -45.04 -1.96 -44.11
C LEU A 63 -43.55 -1.69 -44.38
N GLU A 64 -43.34 -0.97 -45.47
CA GLU A 64 -42.10 -0.71 -46.18
C GLU A 64 -41.09 0.12 -45.37
N ALA A 65 -39.81 -0.21 -45.53
CA ALA A 65 -38.69 0.62 -45.11
C ALA A 65 -38.32 1.62 -46.22
N PRO A 66 -38.02 2.90 -45.90
CA PRO A 66 -37.42 3.82 -46.86
C PRO A 66 -35.89 3.62 -46.94
N PRO A 67 -35.26 3.92 -48.09
CA PRO A 67 -33.86 3.62 -48.33
C PRO A 67 -32.93 4.68 -47.71
N ILE A 68 -31.93 4.22 -46.94
CA ILE A 68 -30.80 5.05 -46.50
C ILE A 68 -29.79 5.14 -47.65
N ALA A 69 -29.64 6.34 -48.19
CA ALA A 69 -28.65 6.66 -49.22
C ALA A 69 -27.22 6.56 -48.67
N ARG A 70 -26.36 5.86 -49.42
CA ARG A 70 -24.91 5.89 -49.27
C ARG A 70 -24.38 7.18 -49.91
N SER A 71 -23.62 7.98 -49.15
CA SER A 71 -22.77 9.03 -49.71
C SER A 71 -21.30 8.73 -49.42
N THR A 72 -20.58 8.43 -50.50
CA THR A 72 -19.12 8.40 -50.63
C THR A 72 -18.54 9.81 -50.42
N PRO A 73 -17.36 9.99 -49.79
CA PRO A 73 -16.71 11.29 -49.76
C PRO A 73 -15.81 11.46 -51.01
N ALA A 74 -15.99 12.59 -51.70
CA ALA A 74 -15.07 13.08 -52.71
C ALA A 74 -14.48 14.42 -52.23
N ALA A 75 -13.15 14.50 -52.30
CA ALA A 75 -12.34 15.66 -52.01
C ALA A 75 -12.54 16.79 -53.04
N ALA A 76 -12.50 18.04 -52.57
CA ALA A 76 -11.74 19.14 -53.20
C ALA A 76 -11.86 20.45 -52.39
N ALA A 77 -10.70 20.94 -51.98
CA ALA A 77 -10.24 22.33 -51.83
C ALA A 77 -11.25 23.49 -51.83
N SER A 78 -11.13 24.32 -50.80
CA SER A 78 -11.13 25.78 -50.92
C SER A 78 -10.30 26.37 -49.78
N GLU A 79 -9.16 26.97 -50.16
CA GLU A 79 -8.41 27.97 -49.41
C GLU A 79 -9.31 29.19 -49.17
N GLU A 80 -9.35 29.72 -47.96
CA GLU A 80 -9.34 31.17 -47.66
C GLU A 80 -9.35 31.38 -46.13
N ASP A 81 -8.26 31.99 -45.65
CA ASP A 81 -8.12 32.96 -44.56
C ASP A 81 -9.03 32.85 -43.33
N ASP A 82 -8.45 32.36 -42.22
CA ASP A 82 -8.74 32.89 -40.89
C ASP A 82 -7.53 32.60 -39.97
N GLU A 83 -6.53 33.48 -40.03
CA GLU A 83 -5.52 33.64 -38.99
C GLU A 83 -6.15 34.31 -37.76
N ASP A 84 -5.69 33.88 -36.58
CA ASP A 84 -5.72 34.64 -35.32
C ASP A 84 -6.87 34.40 -34.33
N ARG A 85 -7.01 33.14 -33.86
CA ARG A 85 -7.36 32.85 -32.46
C ARG A 85 -6.53 31.68 -31.91
N GLY A 86 -5.34 32.03 -31.43
CA GLY A 86 -4.40 31.14 -30.77
C GLY A 86 -4.97 30.42 -29.55
N SER A 87 -4.59 29.16 -29.45
CA SER A 87 -4.91 28.18 -28.42
C SER A 87 -4.37 28.56 -27.03
N GLU A 88 -5.27 28.89 -26.11
CA GLU A 88 -5.07 28.77 -24.66
C GLU A 88 -6.13 27.85 -24.07
N LEU A 89 -5.98 26.53 -24.27
CA LEU A 89 -6.58 25.53 -23.39
C LEU A 89 -5.45 24.62 -22.92
N GLY A 90 -4.98 24.93 -21.71
CA GLY A 90 -3.91 24.23 -21.04
C GLY A 90 -4.22 22.74 -20.91
N ASN A 91 -3.35 21.94 -21.51
CA ASN A 91 -3.25 20.51 -21.28
C ASN A 91 -2.61 20.28 -19.90
N ALA A 92 -3.34 20.63 -18.83
CA ALA A 92 -3.00 20.24 -17.47
C ALA A 92 -3.54 18.82 -17.24
N GLY A 93 -2.89 17.84 -17.85
CA GLY A 93 -3.06 16.44 -17.50
C GLY A 93 -2.61 16.24 -16.06
N ALA A 94 -3.56 16.34 -15.13
CA ALA A 94 -3.35 15.99 -13.73
C ALA A 94 -2.94 14.52 -13.67
N THR A 95 -1.64 14.29 -13.52
CA THR A 95 -1.12 13.00 -13.11
C THR A 95 -1.51 12.84 -11.64
N TRP A 96 -2.52 12.00 -11.37
CA TRP A 96 -3.10 11.78 -10.04
C TRP A 96 -2.20 11.04 -9.05
N LEU A 97 -0.93 10.84 -9.43
CA LEU A 97 0.14 10.39 -8.55
C LEU A 97 0.99 11.61 -8.27
N SER A 98 1.31 11.85 -7.00
CA SER A 98 2.26 12.92 -6.68
C SER A 98 3.55 12.70 -7.50
N PRO A 99 4.24 13.76 -7.99
CA PRO A 99 5.53 13.61 -8.64
C PRO A 99 6.55 12.83 -7.79
N ALA A 100 6.35 12.79 -6.47
CA ALA A 100 7.08 11.95 -5.53
C ALA A 100 6.76 10.45 -5.68
N GLU A 101 5.49 10.04 -5.74
CA GLU A 101 5.09 8.63 -5.91
C GLU A 101 5.47 8.05 -7.28
N SER A 102 5.35 8.84 -8.36
CA SER A 102 5.78 8.43 -9.70
C SER A 102 7.31 8.23 -9.78
N LYS A 103 8.07 9.07 -9.07
CA LYS A 103 9.53 8.90 -8.91
C LYS A 103 9.85 7.69 -8.05
N VAL A 104 9.21 7.52 -6.89
CA VAL A 104 9.38 6.36 -5.99
C VAL A 104 9.08 5.02 -6.71
N ARG A 105 8.12 4.98 -7.65
CA ARG A 105 7.82 3.79 -8.47
C ARG A 105 8.94 3.45 -9.46
N ARG A 106 9.56 4.43 -10.12
CA ARG A 106 10.75 4.21 -11.00
C ARG A 106 11.98 3.81 -10.19
N ILE A 107 12.08 4.35 -8.98
CA ILE A 107 13.14 4.09 -7.99
C ILE A 107 13.08 2.62 -7.53
N LEU A 108 11.91 2.10 -7.18
CA LEU A 108 11.78 0.73 -6.66
C LEU A 108 11.94 -0.37 -7.72
N LEU A 109 11.77 -0.05 -9.01
CA LEU A 109 12.02 -0.96 -10.15
C LEU A 109 13.51 -1.33 -10.30
N ILE A 110 14.42 -0.46 -9.85
CA ILE A 110 15.88 -0.61 -10.04
C ILE A 110 16.57 -1.08 -8.73
N VAL A 111 15.97 -0.87 -7.55
CA VAL A 111 16.46 -1.42 -6.25
C VAL A 111 16.46 -2.94 -6.24
N SER A 112 15.53 -3.56 -6.96
CA SER A 112 15.45 -5.00 -7.21
C SER A 112 16.65 -5.59 -7.90
N CYS A 113 17.28 -4.77 -8.74
CA CYS A 113 18.56 -5.10 -9.31
C CYS A 113 19.66 -5.00 -8.26
N GLY A 114 19.41 -4.81 -6.95
CA GLY A 114 20.40 -4.53 -5.89
C GLY A 114 21.61 -5.46 -5.83
N VAL A 115 21.45 -6.74 -6.17
CA VAL A 115 22.57 -7.70 -6.28
C VAL A 115 23.37 -7.50 -7.60
N VAL A 116 22.72 -6.96 -8.63
CA VAL A 116 23.30 -6.46 -9.89
C VAL A 116 23.86 -5.04 -9.74
N ALA A 117 23.22 -4.17 -8.95
CA ALA A 117 23.59 -2.78 -8.69
C ALA A 117 24.87 -2.71 -7.87
N ALA A 118 25.09 -3.67 -6.97
CA ALA A 118 26.39 -3.92 -6.37
C ALA A 118 27.51 -4.04 -7.44
N GLY A 119 27.29 -4.84 -8.50
CA GLY A 119 28.21 -4.92 -9.63
C GLY A 119 28.32 -3.60 -10.43
N ILE A 120 27.19 -2.94 -10.69
CA ILE A 120 27.16 -1.74 -11.53
C ILE A 120 27.88 -0.54 -10.86
N VAL A 121 27.82 -0.44 -9.53
CA VAL A 121 28.41 0.65 -8.75
C VAL A 121 29.93 0.71 -8.87
N ALA A 122 30.60 -0.43 -8.89
CA ALA A 122 32.06 -0.44 -8.81
C ALA A 122 32.76 -0.36 -10.19
N GLY A 123 32.05 -0.61 -11.30
CA GLY A 123 32.58 -0.41 -12.66
C GLY A 123 32.76 1.07 -13.04
N LEU A 124 32.02 1.98 -12.39
CA LEU A 124 32.01 3.42 -12.70
C LEU A 124 33.24 4.17 -12.21
N TRP A 125 34.02 3.56 -11.31
CA TRP A 125 35.13 4.23 -10.66
C TRP A 125 36.46 4.10 -11.43
N ILE A 126 36.62 3.03 -12.23
CA ILE A 126 37.90 2.74 -12.92
C ILE A 126 38.15 3.68 -14.11
N PHE A 127 37.11 4.33 -14.65
CA PHE A 127 37.21 5.14 -15.87
C PHE A 127 38.07 6.43 -15.73
N ARG A 128 38.61 6.77 -14.55
CA ARG A 128 39.46 7.98 -14.41
C ARG A 128 40.75 7.86 -13.61
N GLY A 129 41.09 6.69 -13.08
CA GLY A 129 42.32 6.50 -12.31
C GLY A 129 43.62 6.39 -13.13
N THR A 130 43.55 6.21 -14.46
CA THR A 130 44.74 5.85 -15.27
C THR A 130 44.94 6.64 -16.57
N THR A 131 44.15 7.68 -16.86
CA THR A 131 44.52 8.59 -17.95
C THR A 131 45.46 9.68 -17.46
N THR A 132 46.72 9.32 -17.17
CA THR A 132 47.81 10.30 -17.27
C THR A 132 47.91 10.71 -18.73
N LYS A 133 47.74 12.01 -18.99
CA LYS A 133 48.00 12.63 -20.29
C LYS A 133 49.38 12.18 -20.79
N PRO A 134 49.55 11.59 -21.99
CA PRO A 134 50.87 11.28 -22.49
C PRO A 134 51.63 12.60 -22.64
N GLU A 135 52.70 12.76 -21.87
CA GLU A 135 53.67 13.83 -22.11
C GLU A 135 54.24 13.68 -23.52
N PRO A 136 54.42 14.79 -24.27
CA PRO A 136 55.09 14.73 -25.56
C PRO A 136 56.54 14.26 -25.36
N PRO A 137 57.13 13.55 -26.34
CA PRO A 137 58.49 13.02 -26.21
C PRO A 137 59.51 14.16 -26.17
N GLY A 138 59.87 14.57 -24.95
CA GLY A 138 60.96 15.48 -24.65
C GLY A 138 62.26 14.71 -24.48
N SER A 139 63.30 15.20 -25.13
CA SER A 139 64.66 14.66 -25.23
C SER A 139 65.26 14.13 -23.92
N VAL A 140 65.77 12.90 -24.00
CA VAL A 140 66.68 12.29 -23.03
C VAL A 140 67.97 13.11 -22.97
N ALA A 141 68.24 13.74 -21.82
CA ALA A 141 69.58 14.06 -21.39
C ALA A 141 69.92 13.10 -20.23
N GLU A 142 70.92 12.26 -20.44
CA GLU A 142 71.53 11.42 -19.40
C GLU A 142 72.10 12.31 -18.30
N GLU A 143 71.52 12.23 -17.10
CA GLU A 143 72.18 12.67 -15.87
C GLU A 143 72.33 11.48 -14.94
N THR A 144 73.57 11.03 -14.79
CA THR A 144 73.97 9.90 -13.96
C THR A 144 73.96 10.33 -12.49
N VAL A 145 72.98 9.87 -11.71
CA VAL A 145 72.92 10.10 -10.26
C VAL A 145 73.41 8.86 -9.50
N ALA A 146 74.45 9.07 -8.69
CA ALA A 146 75.08 8.08 -7.81
C ALA A 146 74.19 7.70 -6.61
N PRO A 147 74.34 6.49 -6.05
CA PRO A 147 73.55 6.04 -4.90
C PRO A 147 73.98 6.71 -3.59
N SER A 148 73.02 7.29 -2.86
CA SER A 148 73.23 7.75 -1.47
C SER A 148 73.07 6.60 -0.47
N PRO A 149 73.84 6.61 0.65
CA PRO A 149 73.96 5.49 1.58
C PRO A 149 72.85 5.47 2.63
N SER A 150 72.55 4.25 3.10
CA SER A 150 71.63 3.92 4.19
C SER A 150 72.08 4.53 5.54
N PRO A 151 71.14 4.91 6.43
CA PRO A 151 71.48 5.40 7.76
C PRO A 151 71.89 4.25 8.72
N PRO A 152 72.79 4.50 9.68
CA PRO A 152 73.22 3.51 10.66
C PRO A 152 72.19 3.30 11.80
N PRO A 153 72.17 2.13 12.46
CA PRO A 153 71.29 1.84 13.58
C PRO A 153 71.83 2.50 14.86
N GLY A 154 71.03 3.41 15.44
CA GLY A 154 71.34 4.14 16.66
C GLY A 154 70.71 3.50 17.90
N ALA A 155 71.50 3.43 18.96
CA ALA A 155 71.30 2.77 20.25
C ALA A 155 70.02 3.12 21.02
N VAL A 156 69.51 2.11 21.72
CA VAL A 156 68.48 2.21 22.77
C VAL A 156 69.15 2.64 24.07
N ASP A 157 68.68 3.74 24.66
CA ASP A 157 69.09 4.24 25.97
C ASP A 157 68.05 3.82 27.03
N PRO A 158 68.38 2.95 28.01
CA PRO A 158 67.43 2.40 28.96
C PRO A 158 67.49 3.16 30.29
N HIS A 159 67.20 4.46 30.30
CA HIS A 159 66.97 5.20 31.55
C HIS A 159 66.04 6.38 31.31
N LEU A 160 64.73 6.17 31.44
CA LEU A 160 63.71 7.15 31.83
C LEU A 160 62.36 6.44 31.97
N ALA A 161 62.22 5.68 33.05
CA ALA A 161 60.93 5.26 33.58
C ALA A 161 60.68 6.07 34.86
N GLU A 162 59.41 6.45 35.05
CA GLU A 162 58.82 7.11 36.22
C GLU A 162 59.01 8.63 36.33
N ALA A 163 58.07 9.38 35.73
CA ALA A 163 57.20 10.31 36.45
C ALA A 163 56.35 11.12 35.47
N SER A 164 55.03 11.15 35.70
CA SER A 164 54.10 12.29 35.50
C SER A 164 52.79 11.90 34.84
N SER A 165 51.82 11.54 35.70
CA SER A 165 50.40 11.72 35.45
C SER A 165 50.02 13.19 35.71
N SER A 166 49.84 13.99 34.67
CA SER A 166 49.09 15.25 34.74
C SER A 166 48.60 15.61 33.34
N GLY A 167 47.31 15.94 33.23
CA GLY A 167 46.55 16.07 31.99
C GLY A 167 47.28 16.78 30.85
N GLY A 168 47.59 16.01 29.80
CA GLY A 168 47.86 16.58 28.49
C GLY A 168 46.58 17.11 27.84
N PRO A 169 46.67 18.11 26.95
CA PRO A 169 45.53 18.55 26.15
C PRO A 169 44.92 17.34 25.42
N PRO A 170 43.60 17.30 25.20
CA PRO A 170 42.94 16.19 24.52
C PRO A 170 43.65 15.94 23.19
N THR A 171 44.06 14.69 22.96
CA THR A 171 44.61 14.25 21.68
C THR A 171 43.65 14.70 20.57
N PRO A 172 44.12 15.42 19.53
CA PRO A 172 43.25 15.86 18.45
C PRO A 172 42.53 14.65 17.89
N ALA A 173 41.19 14.72 17.84
CA ALA A 173 40.36 13.65 17.29
C ALA A 173 40.84 13.32 15.87
N VAL A 174 40.85 12.03 15.53
CA VAL A 174 41.25 11.60 14.18
C VAL A 174 40.29 12.28 13.19
N PRO A 175 40.75 12.88 12.08
CA PRO A 175 39.91 13.68 11.17
C PRO A 175 38.63 13.00 10.64
N GLY A 176 38.50 11.68 10.74
CA GLY A 176 37.28 10.95 10.40
C GLY A 176 36.19 10.96 11.48
N ASP A 177 36.57 11.16 12.75
CA ASP A 177 35.64 11.12 13.89
C ASP A 177 34.70 12.33 13.91
N VAL A 178 35.10 13.44 13.30
CA VAL A 178 34.31 14.67 13.28
C VAL A 178 33.06 14.52 12.41
N LEU A 179 33.18 14.02 11.18
CA LEU A 179 32.00 13.79 10.31
C LEU A 179 30.99 12.85 10.98
N ALA A 180 31.51 11.79 11.58
CA ALA A 180 30.72 10.80 12.29
C ALA A 180 29.98 11.39 13.51
N ALA A 181 30.65 12.25 14.28
CA ALA A 181 30.11 12.83 15.49
C ALA A 181 28.98 13.85 15.26
N TRP A 182 28.74 14.27 14.02
CA TRP A 182 27.77 15.32 13.69
C TRP A 182 26.62 14.85 12.78
N LEU A 183 26.62 13.58 12.37
CA LEU A 183 25.44 12.98 11.73
C LEU A 183 24.34 12.69 12.77
N PRO A 184 23.07 13.00 12.48
CA PRO A 184 21.95 12.62 13.33
C PRO A 184 21.90 11.12 13.58
N ARG A 185 21.63 10.71 14.82
CA ARG A 185 21.59 9.27 15.18
C ARG A 185 20.38 8.53 14.64
N ASP A 186 19.30 9.26 14.37
CA ASP A 186 18.08 8.81 13.71
C ASP A 186 18.17 8.91 12.18
N ALA A 187 19.36 9.19 11.63
CA ALA A 187 19.60 9.05 10.19
C ALA A 187 19.38 7.59 9.80
N VAL A 188 18.30 7.32 9.09
CA VAL A 188 17.97 5.99 8.57
C VAL A 188 18.90 5.62 7.43
N PHE A 189 19.39 6.63 6.71
CA PHE A 189 20.19 6.46 5.53
C PHE A 189 21.43 7.36 5.59
N VAL A 190 22.60 6.82 5.27
CA VAL A 190 23.87 7.53 5.33
C VAL A 190 24.67 7.30 4.06
N ILE A 191 25.15 8.35 3.40
CA ILE A 191 26.14 8.28 2.32
C ILE A 191 27.40 9.02 2.76
N GLY A 192 28.57 8.57 2.37
CA GLY A 192 29.73 9.44 2.29
C GLY A 192 30.74 8.99 1.26
N GLY A 193 31.64 9.90 0.92
CA GLY A 193 32.72 9.64 -0.02
C GLY A 193 33.66 10.84 -0.18
N GLY A 194 34.82 10.58 -0.79
CA GLY A 194 35.80 11.60 -1.14
C GLY A 194 35.54 12.33 -2.46
N ASP A 195 36.45 13.23 -2.85
CA ASP A 195 36.44 14.01 -4.11
C ASP A 195 36.21 13.14 -5.37
N GLU A 196 36.89 11.99 -5.48
CA GLU A 196 36.72 11.05 -6.60
C GLU A 196 35.29 10.48 -6.68
N PHE A 197 34.63 10.27 -5.53
CA PHE A 197 33.25 9.82 -5.51
C PHE A 197 32.30 10.89 -6.01
N ARG A 198 32.48 12.18 -5.71
CA ARG A 198 31.58 13.24 -6.17
C ARG A 198 31.51 13.32 -7.70
N ARG A 199 32.67 13.24 -8.37
CA ARG A 199 32.73 13.22 -9.85
C ARG A 199 32.01 12.00 -10.43
N SER A 200 32.06 10.88 -9.71
CA SER A 200 31.31 9.67 -10.04
C SER A 200 29.81 9.82 -9.73
N LEU A 201 29.42 10.41 -8.59
CA LEU A 201 28.03 10.55 -8.16
C LEU A 201 27.19 11.25 -9.23
N ALA A 202 27.66 12.33 -9.86
CA ALA A 202 26.90 12.98 -10.94
C ALA A 202 26.64 12.06 -12.15
N GLN A 203 27.54 11.12 -12.44
CA GLN A 203 27.46 10.19 -13.58
C GLN A 203 26.74 8.87 -13.21
N THR A 204 26.77 8.51 -11.94
CA THR A 204 26.23 7.27 -11.37
C THR A 204 24.96 7.50 -10.57
N ALA A 205 24.55 8.76 -10.39
CA ALA A 205 23.38 9.15 -9.62
C ALA A 205 22.14 8.42 -10.12
N TRP A 206 22.06 8.07 -11.41
CA TRP A 206 20.92 7.32 -11.93
C TRP A 206 20.85 5.87 -11.42
N LEU A 207 21.98 5.26 -11.04
CA LEU A 207 22.05 3.90 -10.47
C LEU A 207 21.71 3.88 -9.00
N PHE A 208 22.03 4.97 -8.30
CA PHE A 208 21.73 5.12 -6.89
C PHE A 208 20.39 5.81 -6.65
N ALA A 209 19.91 6.66 -7.55
CA ALA A 209 18.59 7.29 -7.53
C ALA A 209 17.47 6.34 -7.12
N PRO A 210 17.50 5.04 -7.45
CA PRO A 210 16.56 4.06 -6.91
C PRO A 210 16.78 3.63 -5.44
N LEU A 211 18.02 3.45 -4.99
CA LEU A 211 18.32 3.12 -3.58
C LEU A 211 18.21 4.33 -2.66
N LEU A 212 18.34 5.50 -3.25
CA LEU A 212 18.20 6.79 -2.64
C LEU A 212 16.76 7.22 -2.91
N PRO A 213 15.82 7.11 -1.97
CA PRO A 213 14.43 7.56 -2.18
C PRO A 213 14.31 9.03 -2.66
N TYR A 214 15.44 9.74 -2.65
CA TYR A 214 15.63 11.13 -3.03
C TYR A 214 16.95 11.26 -3.79
N SER A 215 17.03 12.19 -4.75
CA SER A 215 18.31 12.47 -5.42
C SER A 215 19.28 13.09 -4.41
N ALA A 216 20.10 12.26 -3.75
CA ALA A 216 21.15 12.72 -2.85
C ALA A 216 22.05 13.74 -3.54
N ASP A 217 22.27 13.57 -4.85
CA ASP A 217 22.96 14.54 -5.70
C ASP A 217 22.29 15.92 -5.70
N ALA A 218 20.95 15.99 -5.74
CA ALA A 218 20.24 17.26 -5.61
C ALA A 218 20.34 17.82 -4.18
N ILE A 219 20.26 16.99 -3.14
CA ILE A 219 20.37 17.47 -1.75
C ILE A 219 21.78 18.04 -1.49
N VAL A 220 22.81 17.29 -1.90
CA VAL A 220 24.22 17.67 -1.77
C VAL A 220 24.53 18.87 -2.66
N GLY A 221 24.06 18.87 -3.91
CA GLY A 221 24.23 19.96 -4.87
C GLY A 221 23.54 21.25 -4.43
N ASP A 222 22.31 21.17 -3.92
CA ASP A 222 21.59 22.31 -3.35
C ASP A 222 22.33 22.86 -2.12
N ALA A 223 22.81 21.99 -1.22
CA ALA A 223 23.58 22.40 -0.05
C ALA A 223 24.88 23.12 -0.46
N MET A 224 25.63 22.59 -1.43
CA MET A 224 26.83 23.25 -1.94
C MET A 224 26.53 24.59 -2.60
N LYS A 225 25.47 24.65 -3.41
CA LYS A 225 25.03 25.88 -4.08
C LYS A 225 24.65 26.96 -3.06
N SER A 226 23.93 26.58 -2.00
CA SER A 226 23.58 27.48 -0.89
C SER A 226 24.81 27.99 -0.12
N LEU A 227 25.90 27.20 -0.09
CA LEU A 227 27.16 27.59 0.55
C LEU A 227 28.14 28.34 -0.37
N GLY A 228 27.88 28.36 -1.68
CA GLY A 228 28.85 28.85 -2.66
C GLY A 228 30.14 28.01 -2.73
N ILE A 229 30.09 26.74 -2.32
CA ILE A 229 31.24 25.83 -2.33
C ILE A 229 31.30 25.11 -3.67
N LEU A 230 32.47 25.19 -4.33
CA LEU A 230 32.72 24.46 -5.56
C LEU A 230 32.92 22.96 -5.32
N PRO A 231 32.55 22.09 -6.27
CA PRO A 231 32.82 20.65 -6.22
C PRO A 231 34.25 20.28 -5.82
N GLU A 232 35.23 21.04 -6.31
CA GLU A 232 36.65 20.79 -6.14
C GLU A 232 37.17 21.24 -4.77
N ALA A 233 36.42 22.04 -4.01
CA ALA A 233 36.84 22.54 -2.70
C ALA A 233 36.59 21.55 -1.55
N VAL A 234 35.85 20.47 -1.80
CA VAL A 234 35.45 19.50 -0.78
C VAL A 234 36.31 18.24 -0.90
N ALA A 235 37.01 17.91 0.19
CA ALA A 235 37.78 16.68 0.31
C ALA A 235 36.87 15.47 0.55
N ARG A 236 35.88 15.61 1.45
CA ARG A 236 34.94 14.55 1.83
C ARG A 236 33.56 15.12 2.10
N PHE A 237 32.53 14.29 1.93
CA PHE A 237 31.20 14.63 2.41
C PHE A 237 30.53 13.44 3.07
N ALA A 238 29.56 13.74 3.92
CA ALA A 238 28.61 12.78 4.45
C ALA A 238 27.19 13.34 4.37
N LEU A 239 26.21 12.52 4.02
CA LEU A 239 24.79 12.85 3.99
C LEU A 239 24.07 11.88 4.91
N GLY A 240 23.39 12.40 5.94
CA GLY A 240 22.45 11.65 6.76
C GLY A 240 21.01 12.06 6.43
N VAL A 241 20.14 11.10 6.16
CA VAL A 241 18.72 11.32 5.88
C VAL A 241 17.88 10.62 6.95
N GLY A 242 17.01 11.38 7.60
CA GLY A 242 16.09 10.91 8.62
C GLY A 242 14.88 10.18 8.05
N PRO A 243 14.01 9.65 8.92
CA PRO A 243 12.88 8.82 8.53
C PRO A 243 11.83 9.58 7.70
N ALA A 244 11.72 10.91 7.81
CA ALA A 244 10.80 11.69 6.97
C ALA A 244 11.37 12.04 5.58
N GLY A 245 12.57 11.58 5.24
CA GLY A 245 13.20 11.83 3.94
C GLY A 245 13.96 13.17 3.84
N PRO A 246 14.04 13.84 2.67
CA PRO A 246 14.86 15.02 2.39
C PRO A 246 14.55 16.22 3.24
N PRO A 247 13.28 16.45 3.67
CA PRO A 247 13.03 17.48 4.66
C PRO A 247 13.86 17.28 5.93
N GLN A 248 14.27 16.05 6.24
CA GLN A 248 15.16 15.70 7.34
C GLN A 248 16.50 15.21 6.80
N ALA A 249 17.26 16.09 6.14
CA ALA A 249 18.61 15.77 5.68
C ALA A 249 19.66 16.68 6.31
N VAL A 250 20.82 16.10 6.63
CA VAL A 250 22.03 16.82 7.04
C VAL A 250 23.16 16.41 6.12
N VAL A 251 23.78 17.40 5.47
CA VAL A 251 24.99 17.24 4.68
C VAL A 251 26.16 17.84 5.44
N LEU A 252 27.23 17.08 5.58
CA LEU A 252 28.51 17.55 6.11
C LEU A 252 29.51 17.61 4.98
N PHE A 253 30.23 18.71 4.90
CA PHE A 253 31.34 18.91 3.98
C PHE A 253 32.61 19.10 4.79
N GLU A 254 33.63 18.36 4.43
CA GLU A 254 35.00 18.63 4.84
C GLU A 254 35.75 19.20 3.63
N LEU A 255 36.27 20.40 3.82
CA LEU A 255 37.01 21.15 2.82
C LEU A 255 38.44 20.63 2.71
N ARG A 256 39.04 20.83 1.53
CA ARG A 256 40.45 20.50 1.30
C ARG A 256 41.37 21.34 2.18
N GLU A 257 42.60 20.87 2.37
CA GLU A 257 43.59 21.53 3.24
C GLU A 257 43.86 22.99 2.85
N ASP A 258 43.76 23.33 1.56
CA ASP A 258 43.94 24.67 1.00
C ASP A 258 42.71 25.59 1.11
N GLN A 259 41.58 25.07 1.59
CA GLN A 259 40.30 25.76 1.70
C GLN A 259 39.97 26.06 3.17
N SER A 260 39.10 27.04 3.47
CA SER A 260 38.73 27.40 4.85
C SER A 260 37.24 27.69 4.97
N THR A 261 36.65 27.34 6.11
CA THR A 261 35.25 27.66 6.45
C THR A 261 35.05 29.12 6.88
N ALA A 262 36.11 29.89 7.15
CA ALA A 262 36.01 31.26 7.65
C ALA A 262 35.12 32.20 6.79
N PRO A 263 35.16 32.16 5.44
CA PRO A 263 34.26 32.96 4.62
C PRO A 263 32.77 32.59 4.81
N LEU A 264 32.49 31.33 5.13
CA LEU A 264 31.12 30.82 5.28
C LEU A 264 30.41 31.44 6.48
N GLU A 265 31.14 31.87 7.52
CA GLU A 265 30.56 32.50 8.71
C GLU A 265 29.81 33.81 8.41
N SER A 266 30.05 34.40 7.24
CA SER A 266 29.44 35.64 6.77
C SER A 266 28.25 35.46 5.84
N LEU A 267 27.88 34.22 5.48
CA LEU A 267 26.86 33.93 4.46
C LEU A 267 25.41 34.26 4.88
N GLY A 268 25.15 34.54 6.16
CA GLY A 268 23.81 34.84 6.63
C GLY A 268 23.77 35.38 8.06
N PRO A 269 22.59 35.82 8.52
CA PRO A 269 22.42 36.23 9.90
C PRO A 269 22.64 35.03 10.84
N ALA A 270 23.16 35.34 12.04
CA ALA A 270 23.19 34.38 13.12
C ALA A 270 21.75 33.92 13.42
N ALA A 271 21.52 32.61 13.48
CA ALA A 271 20.31 32.11 14.11
C ALA A 271 20.44 32.31 15.62
N ASP A 272 19.32 32.53 16.31
CA ASP A 272 19.23 32.63 17.77
C ASP A 272 19.36 31.24 18.42
N MET A 273 20.43 30.53 18.05
CA MET A 273 20.66 29.16 18.44
C MET A 273 22.14 28.82 18.32
N ALA A 274 22.68 28.16 19.34
CA ALA A 274 23.98 27.52 19.31
C ALA A 274 23.81 26.01 19.43
N ILE A 275 24.57 25.27 18.64
CA ILE A 275 24.55 23.81 18.63
C ILE A 275 25.95 23.34 19.04
N ARG A 276 26.05 22.61 20.17
CA ARG A 276 27.34 22.26 20.81
C ARG A 276 28.27 23.47 21.02
N GLY A 277 27.69 24.61 21.39
CA GLY A 277 28.42 25.86 21.57
C GLY A 277 28.92 26.51 20.27
N ARG A 278 28.59 25.96 19.09
CA ARG A 278 28.88 26.56 17.79
C ARG A 278 27.71 27.43 17.34
N LYS A 279 28.04 28.59 16.78
CA LYS A 279 27.06 29.54 16.21
C LYS A 279 26.41 28.91 14.99
N THR A 280 25.08 29.04 14.89
CA THR A 280 24.34 28.62 13.70
C THR A 280 24.03 29.82 12.81
N ILE A 281 23.99 29.59 11.50
CA ILE A 281 23.77 30.63 10.48
C ILE A 281 22.60 30.20 9.62
N VAL A 282 21.66 31.12 9.38
CA VAL A 282 20.51 30.87 8.50
C VAL A 282 20.94 31.12 7.06
N LEU A 283 20.87 30.09 6.22
CA LEU A 283 21.16 30.23 4.79
C LEU A 283 19.95 30.83 4.08
N GLN A 284 20.15 31.96 3.39
CA GLN A 284 19.10 32.59 2.58
C GLN A 284 19.11 31.99 1.17
N GLY A 285 18.29 30.97 0.93
CA GLY A 285 18.16 30.34 -0.39
C GLY A 285 17.02 29.31 -0.49
N ASN A 286 16.35 29.27 -1.64
CA ASN A 286 15.35 28.25 -2.04
C ASN A 286 14.06 28.12 -1.19
N GLY A 287 13.73 29.10 -0.34
CA GLY A 287 12.48 29.10 0.43
C GLY A 287 12.41 28.02 1.53
N LYS A 288 13.53 27.37 1.85
CA LYS A 288 13.65 26.41 2.95
C LYS A 288 14.55 26.99 4.03
N ASN A 289 14.15 26.85 5.29
CA ASN A 289 14.93 27.30 6.46
C ASN A 289 16.08 26.33 6.74
N GLN A 290 17.08 26.30 5.85
CA GLN A 290 18.30 25.53 6.09
C GLN A 290 19.21 26.26 7.08
N LEU A 291 19.77 25.52 8.02
CA LEU A 291 20.78 26.00 8.96
C LEU A 291 22.15 25.48 8.55
N MET A 292 23.15 26.35 8.72
CA MET A 292 24.56 26.04 8.59
C MET A 292 25.24 26.11 9.96
N ILE A 293 26.18 25.18 10.19
CA ILE A 293 27.03 25.14 11.38
C ILE A 293 28.46 24.98 10.92
N VAL A 294 29.33 25.92 11.29
CA VAL A 294 30.78 25.75 11.14
C VAL A 294 31.26 24.89 12.31
N VAL A 295 31.64 23.65 12.01
CA VAL A 295 32.05 22.65 13.00
C VAL A 295 33.49 22.92 13.46
N ASP A 296 34.37 23.17 12.49
CA ASP A 296 35.77 23.57 12.65
C ASP A 296 36.25 24.35 11.39
N ASP A 297 37.56 24.56 11.25
CA ASP A 297 38.17 25.35 10.17
C ASP A 297 38.04 24.70 8.78
N LYS A 298 37.69 23.42 8.73
CA LYS A 298 37.54 22.63 7.49
C LYS A 298 36.14 22.03 7.33
N THR A 299 35.35 21.91 8.39
CA THR A 299 34.11 21.16 8.39
C THR A 299 32.90 22.05 8.57
N VAL A 300 31.92 21.90 7.69
CA VAL A 300 30.64 22.60 7.74
C VAL A 300 29.49 21.60 7.62
N ALA A 301 28.46 21.76 8.46
CA ALA A 301 27.22 21.00 8.38
C ALA A 301 26.07 21.89 7.91
N VAL A 302 25.25 21.38 7.00
CA VAL A 302 24.05 22.07 6.47
C VAL A 302 22.87 21.12 6.48
N GLY A 303 21.72 21.57 6.95
CA GLY A 303 20.53 20.75 6.97
C GLY A 303 19.28 21.50 7.41
N ASP A 304 18.20 20.77 7.59
CA ASP A 304 16.98 21.29 8.20
C ASP A 304 17.23 21.64 9.67
N GLY A 305 16.69 22.78 10.10
CA GLY A 305 16.95 23.31 11.44
C GLY A 305 16.39 22.44 12.56
N ASP A 306 15.21 21.85 12.38
CA ASP A 306 14.60 20.95 13.37
C ASP A 306 15.35 19.62 13.43
N TYR A 307 15.78 19.12 12.27
CA TYR A 307 16.50 17.86 12.21
C TYR A 307 17.95 17.97 12.75
N LEU A 308 18.64 19.08 12.48
CA LEU A 308 19.93 19.38 13.11
C LEU A 308 19.78 19.51 14.64
N ARG A 309 18.68 20.12 15.13
CA ARG A 309 18.37 20.20 16.56
C ARG A 309 18.17 18.83 17.19
N SER A 310 17.26 18.02 16.63
CA SER A 310 16.89 16.72 17.19
C SER A 310 18.05 15.73 17.12
N GLY A 311 18.76 15.70 16.00
CA GLY A 311 19.90 14.83 15.77
C GLY A 311 21.02 15.06 16.79
N ILE A 312 21.24 16.32 17.20
CA ILE A 312 22.34 16.69 18.07
C ILE A 312 21.99 16.56 19.56
N ALA A 313 20.76 16.85 19.96
CA ALA A 313 20.29 16.55 21.31
C ALA A 313 20.35 15.04 21.61
N ALA A 314 20.19 14.18 20.59
CA ALA A 314 20.28 12.73 20.73
C ALA A 314 21.72 12.22 20.88
N LEU A 315 22.76 13.03 20.61
CA LEU A 315 24.16 12.58 20.63
C LEU A 315 24.70 12.27 22.03
N ASP A 316 24.02 12.69 23.09
CA ASP A 316 24.41 12.40 24.48
C ASP A 316 23.76 11.12 25.04
N GLY A 317 22.87 10.46 24.28
CA GLY A 317 22.23 9.19 24.69
C GLY A 317 23.10 7.94 24.44
N PRO A 318 22.61 6.73 24.76
CA PRO A 318 23.26 5.47 24.37
C PRO A 318 23.37 5.36 22.84
N ALA A 319 24.49 4.82 22.34
CA ALA A 319 24.77 4.73 20.91
C ALA A 319 23.75 3.80 20.19
N GLY A 320 23.08 4.30 19.15
CA GLY A 320 22.26 3.48 18.25
C GLY A 320 23.10 2.66 17.26
N ALA A 321 22.48 1.68 16.59
CA ALA A 321 23.09 0.78 15.59
C ALA A 321 23.85 1.54 14.48
N ASN A 322 23.41 2.76 14.17
CA ASN A 322 24.06 3.69 13.25
C ASN A 322 25.50 4.06 13.58
N ARG A 323 25.95 4.01 14.85
CA ARG A 323 27.33 4.38 15.19
C ARG A 323 28.36 3.50 14.48
N GLY A 324 28.03 2.23 14.24
CA GLY A 324 28.90 1.33 13.49
C GLY A 324 28.90 1.61 11.98
N LEU A 325 27.77 2.06 11.40
CA LEU A 325 27.74 2.49 9.99
C LEU A 325 28.54 3.80 9.82
N ILE A 326 28.33 4.72 10.73
CA ILE A 326 28.92 6.06 10.72
C ILE A 326 30.42 6.02 11.02
N GLY A 327 30.88 5.13 11.91
CA GLY A 327 32.30 4.97 12.25
C GLY A 327 33.17 4.49 11.07
N GLU A 328 32.57 3.90 10.03
CA GLU A 328 33.28 3.49 8.82
C GLU A 328 33.59 4.68 7.88
N LEU A 329 32.85 5.79 7.98
CA LEU A 329 33.02 6.99 7.13
C LEU A 329 34.37 7.71 7.32
N GLY A 330 35.09 7.38 8.40
CA GLY A 330 36.33 8.06 8.78
C GLY A 330 37.62 7.32 8.47
N LYS A 331 37.58 6.02 8.16
CA LYS A 331 38.77 5.17 8.21
C LYS A 331 39.69 5.30 6.98
N GLU A 332 39.16 5.57 5.79
CA GLU A 332 39.95 5.68 4.56
C GLU A 332 39.39 6.71 3.55
N PRO A 333 40.20 7.63 3.01
CA PRO A 333 39.76 8.68 2.08
C PRO A 333 39.38 8.18 0.67
N ARG A 334 39.79 6.95 0.29
CA ARG A 334 39.47 6.33 -1.01
C ARG A 334 38.24 5.42 -0.99
N ARG A 335 37.42 5.54 0.04
CA ARG A 335 36.28 4.68 0.26
C ARG A 335 34.99 5.44 0.03
N TRP A 336 34.12 4.87 -0.80
CA TRP A 336 32.71 5.26 -0.82
C TRP A 336 31.93 4.33 0.10
N PHE A 337 30.92 4.91 0.76
CA PHE A 337 30.05 4.22 1.69
C PHE A 337 28.60 4.68 1.50
N ALA A 338 27.67 3.74 1.45
CA ALA A 338 26.26 3.99 1.67
C ALA A 338 25.69 2.95 2.64
N GLY A 339 24.97 3.38 3.66
CA GLY A 339 24.41 2.53 4.71
C GLY A 339 22.94 2.83 4.97
N ILE A 340 22.19 1.80 5.35
CA ILE A 340 20.80 1.85 5.83
C ILE A 340 20.72 1.21 7.21
N ASP A 341 20.10 1.91 8.15
CA ASP A 341 19.61 1.34 9.40
C ASP A 341 18.26 0.65 9.15
N LEU A 342 18.30 -0.67 8.93
CA LEU A 342 17.12 -1.46 8.62
C LEU A 342 16.18 -1.58 9.83
N GLU A 343 16.73 -1.56 11.04
CA GLU A 343 15.94 -1.62 12.27
C GLU A 343 15.18 -0.31 12.50
N HIS A 344 15.88 0.82 12.43
CA HIS A 344 15.22 2.12 12.54
C HIS A 344 14.21 2.31 11.42
N TRP A 345 14.57 1.95 10.17
CA TRP A 345 13.63 1.98 9.04
C TRP A 345 12.36 1.21 9.36
N ARG A 346 12.46 -0.08 9.71
CA ARG A 346 11.27 -0.92 10.00
C ARG A 346 10.41 -0.37 11.13
N SER A 347 11.04 0.25 12.14
CA SER A 347 10.31 0.84 13.27
C SER A 347 9.46 2.06 12.88
N LYS A 348 9.86 2.77 11.82
CA LYS A 348 9.20 3.99 11.35
C LYS A 348 8.29 3.74 10.15
N ASP A 349 8.71 2.83 9.29
CA ASP A 349 8.00 2.44 8.10
C ASP A 349 8.17 0.93 7.87
N PRO A 350 7.16 0.10 8.22
CA PRO A 350 7.22 -1.34 7.98
C PRO A 350 7.24 -1.68 6.48
N ARG A 351 7.00 -0.70 5.59
CA ARG A 351 6.94 -0.87 4.12
C ARG A 351 8.32 -0.87 3.48
N PHE A 352 9.35 -1.41 4.15
CA PHE A 352 10.61 -1.68 3.47
C PHE A 352 10.30 -2.44 2.17
N PRO A 353 10.96 -2.15 1.03
CA PRO A 353 10.58 -2.67 -0.28
C PRO A 353 10.85 -4.17 -0.47
N ASN A 354 10.38 -5.01 0.45
CA ASN A 354 10.28 -6.46 0.34
C ASN A 354 9.56 -6.85 -0.96
N TRP A 355 8.50 -6.11 -1.29
CA TRP A 355 7.65 -6.33 -2.46
C TRP A 355 8.42 -6.27 -3.78
N VAL A 356 9.55 -5.57 -3.81
CA VAL A 356 10.39 -5.48 -4.98
C VAL A 356 10.94 -6.88 -5.31
N PHE A 357 11.50 -7.59 -4.33
CA PHE A 357 12.02 -8.93 -4.55
C PHE A 357 10.96 -10.03 -4.61
N ASP A 358 9.70 -9.72 -4.28
CA ASP A 358 8.59 -10.66 -4.47
C ASP A 358 8.46 -11.13 -5.92
N ARG A 359 8.93 -10.32 -6.89
CA ARG A 359 8.95 -10.64 -8.33
C ARG A 359 9.91 -11.78 -8.70
N LEU A 360 10.80 -12.17 -7.78
CA LEU A 360 11.71 -13.29 -7.92
C LEU A 360 11.32 -14.36 -6.90
N PRO A 361 10.42 -15.31 -7.24
CA PRO A 361 9.85 -16.26 -6.27
C PRO A 361 10.91 -17.08 -5.52
N GLU A 362 12.00 -17.44 -6.19
CA GLU A 362 13.13 -18.18 -5.62
C GLU A 362 13.94 -17.33 -4.62
N ALA A 363 14.06 -16.02 -4.86
CA ALA A 363 14.85 -15.11 -4.03
C ALA A 363 14.03 -14.51 -2.87
N ALA A 364 12.72 -14.33 -3.05
CA ALA A 364 11.86 -13.60 -2.11
C ALA A 364 11.91 -14.14 -0.66
N PRO A 365 11.87 -15.47 -0.39
CA PRO A 365 11.95 -15.99 0.97
C PRO A 365 13.29 -15.67 1.65
N HIS A 366 14.40 -15.79 0.90
CA HIS A 366 15.75 -15.53 1.40
C HIS A 366 15.98 -14.03 1.62
N TRP A 367 15.45 -13.18 0.73
CA TRP A 367 15.50 -11.73 0.89
C TRP A 367 14.79 -11.26 2.16
N ARG A 368 13.57 -11.76 2.40
CA ARG A 368 12.82 -11.41 3.62
C ARG A 368 13.54 -11.88 4.87
N ARG A 369 14.03 -13.12 4.89
CA ARG A 369 14.79 -13.65 6.04
C ARG A 369 16.04 -12.83 6.32
N LEU A 370 16.78 -12.47 5.26
CA LEU A 370 17.97 -11.62 5.36
C LEU A 370 17.63 -10.26 5.98
N LEU A 371 16.57 -9.61 5.49
CA LEU A 371 16.15 -8.33 6.02
C LEU A 371 15.69 -8.46 7.47
N ASP A 372 14.82 -9.41 7.80
CA ASP A 372 14.27 -9.58 9.15
C ASP A 372 15.38 -9.79 10.20
N ALA A 373 16.45 -10.49 9.84
CA ALA A 373 17.63 -10.75 10.67
C ALA A 373 18.59 -9.55 10.76
N ALA A 374 18.76 -8.79 9.66
CA ALA A 374 19.72 -7.70 9.59
C ALA A 374 19.22 -6.44 10.33
N SER A 375 20.05 -5.86 11.21
CA SER A 375 19.84 -4.56 11.85
C SER A 375 20.27 -3.40 10.93
N ALA A 376 21.30 -3.61 10.12
CA ALA A 376 21.80 -2.62 9.17
C ALA A 376 22.44 -3.27 7.95
N CYS A 377 22.48 -2.54 6.84
CA CYS A 377 23.15 -2.95 5.61
C CYS A 377 23.98 -1.77 5.08
N SER A 378 25.20 -2.02 4.61
CA SER A 378 26.00 -1.03 3.92
C SER A 378 26.65 -1.58 2.67
N ILE A 379 26.76 -0.74 1.66
CA ILE A 379 27.53 -0.98 0.45
C ILE A 379 28.75 -0.07 0.52
N GLU A 380 29.90 -0.66 0.29
CA GLU A 380 31.19 -0.01 0.34
C GLU A 380 31.95 -0.31 -0.92
N MET A 381 32.61 0.70 -1.45
CA MET A 381 33.53 0.53 -2.57
C MET A 381 34.90 1.03 -2.15
N GLN A 382 35.89 0.15 -2.25
CA GLN A 382 37.27 0.44 -1.94
C GLN A 382 38.14 0.16 -3.15
N ILE A 383 39.13 1.01 -3.38
CA ILE A 383 40.03 0.91 -4.53
C ILE A 383 41.30 0.27 -4.05
N THR A 384 41.49 -0.99 -4.42
CA THR A 384 42.67 -1.76 -4.03
C THR A 384 43.66 -1.82 -5.18
N GLU A 385 44.89 -2.23 -4.88
CA GLU A 385 45.88 -2.53 -5.93
C GLU A 385 45.38 -3.61 -6.91
N GLN A 386 44.44 -4.45 -6.50
CA GLN A 386 43.85 -5.51 -7.33
C GLN A 386 42.66 -5.02 -8.19
N GLY A 387 42.22 -3.78 -8.00
CA GLY A 387 41.02 -3.22 -8.64
C GLY A 387 40.00 -2.73 -7.60
N PRO A 388 38.86 -2.18 -8.03
CA PRO A 388 37.81 -1.82 -7.12
C PRO A 388 37.18 -3.08 -6.50
N ARG A 389 37.10 -3.07 -5.18
CA ARG A 389 36.43 -4.05 -4.35
C ARG A 389 35.11 -3.44 -3.91
N LEU A 390 34.02 -4.14 -4.20
CA LEU A 390 32.73 -3.83 -3.62
C LEU A 390 32.46 -4.79 -2.46
N ALA A 391 32.13 -4.26 -1.29
CA ALA A 391 31.69 -5.04 -0.15
C ALA A 391 30.29 -4.60 0.26
N CYS A 392 29.37 -5.57 0.32
CA CYS A 392 28.05 -5.39 0.92
C CYS A 392 28.08 -6.01 2.31
N ARG A 393 28.10 -5.17 3.35
CA ARG A 393 28.16 -5.59 4.75
C ARG A 393 26.77 -5.60 5.36
N TRP A 394 26.48 -6.64 6.11
CA TRP A 394 25.22 -6.87 6.79
C TRP A 394 25.52 -7.04 8.27
N ARG A 395 24.95 -6.14 9.08
CA ARG A 395 25.00 -6.25 10.53
C ARG A 395 23.75 -6.96 11.00
N PHE A 396 23.91 -7.99 11.81
CA PHE A 396 22.81 -8.78 12.37
C PHE A 396 22.63 -8.46 13.85
N ARG A 397 21.47 -8.81 14.44
CA ARG A 397 21.17 -8.46 15.84
C ARG A 397 21.91 -9.33 16.85
N ASN A 398 22.21 -10.58 16.47
CA ASN A 398 22.89 -11.58 17.30
C ASN A 398 23.63 -12.59 16.39
N ASP A 399 24.34 -13.53 17.01
CA ASP A 399 25.14 -14.53 16.29
C ASP A 399 24.27 -15.53 15.50
N ASP A 400 23.11 -15.94 16.05
CA ASP A 400 22.18 -16.84 15.36
C ASP A 400 21.60 -16.19 14.09
N ASP A 401 21.21 -14.91 14.17
CA ASP A 401 20.78 -14.09 13.04
C ASP A 401 21.90 -13.91 12.01
N THR A 402 23.16 -13.92 12.44
CA THR A 402 24.32 -13.83 11.54
C THR A 402 24.44 -15.08 10.66
N ASP A 403 24.30 -16.27 11.25
CA ASP A 403 24.41 -17.52 10.51
C ASP A 403 23.22 -17.71 9.55
N GLY A 404 22.00 -17.44 10.02
CA GLY A 404 20.80 -17.46 9.16
C GLY A 404 20.81 -16.38 8.07
N GLY A 405 21.41 -15.23 8.36
CA GLY A 405 21.64 -14.15 7.41
C GLY A 405 22.64 -14.52 6.32
N LEU A 406 23.76 -15.15 6.69
CA LEU A 406 24.77 -15.65 5.74
C LEU A 406 24.22 -16.77 4.85
N GLU A 407 23.44 -17.70 5.41
CA GLU A 407 22.73 -18.71 4.62
C GLU A 407 21.81 -18.04 3.58
N SER A 408 21.06 -17.01 4.00
CA SER A 408 20.17 -16.24 3.12
C SER A 408 20.93 -15.49 2.03
N LEU A 409 22.09 -14.88 2.34
CA LEU A 409 22.97 -14.24 1.36
C LEU A 409 23.51 -15.22 0.31
N ASN A 410 23.90 -16.42 0.74
CA ASN A 410 24.37 -17.45 -0.17
C ASN A 410 23.25 -17.96 -1.08
N ALA A 411 22.06 -18.19 -0.54
CA ALA A 411 20.90 -18.60 -1.30
C ALA A 411 20.45 -17.53 -2.31
N LEU A 412 20.46 -16.25 -1.92
CA LEU A 412 20.20 -15.12 -2.82
C LEU A 412 21.24 -15.04 -3.96
N THR A 413 22.51 -15.24 -3.62
CA THR A 413 23.59 -15.25 -4.62
C THR A 413 23.41 -16.40 -5.61
N ALA A 414 23.03 -17.59 -5.13
CA ALA A 414 22.74 -18.75 -5.98
C ALA A 414 21.52 -18.50 -6.90
N ALA A 415 20.42 -17.97 -6.36
CA ALA A 415 19.25 -17.59 -7.15
C ALA A 415 19.58 -16.53 -8.20
N ALA A 416 20.40 -15.53 -7.85
CA ALA A 416 20.86 -14.53 -8.80
C ALA A 416 21.69 -15.14 -9.94
N ARG A 417 22.63 -16.07 -9.65
CA ARG A 417 23.40 -16.79 -10.68
C ARG A 417 22.49 -17.53 -11.65
N GLN A 418 21.52 -18.27 -11.11
CA GLN A 418 20.55 -19.02 -11.92
C GLN A 418 19.73 -18.08 -12.81
N TRP A 419 19.21 -16.97 -12.26
CA TRP A 419 18.44 -15.99 -13.01
C TRP A 419 19.26 -15.35 -14.15
N VAL A 420 20.49 -14.93 -13.88
CA VAL A 420 21.38 -14.35 -14.90
C VAL A 420 21.69 -15.37 -16.01
N ALA A 421 21.97 -16.62 -15.65
CA ALA A 421 22.22 -17.68 -16.62
C ALA A 421 21.02 -17.94 -17.54
N GLN A 422 19.80 -18.02 -16.96
CA GLN A 422 18.56 -18.13 -17.75
C GLN A 422 18.38 -16.94 -18.68
N ARG A 423 18.79 -15.74 -18.25
CA ARG A 423 18.61 -14.53 -19.04
C ARG A 423 19.59 -14.39 -20.20
N ILE A 424 20.83 -14.83 -20.02
CA ILE A 424 21.78 -14.97 -21.12
C ILE A 424 21.18 -15.85 -22.22
N GLU A 425 20.57 -16.98 -21.85
CA GLU A 425 19.96 -17.88 -22.82
C GLU A 425 18.71 -17.28 -23.49
N ALA A 426 17.90 -16.53 -22.75
CA ALA A 426 16.75 -15.81 -23.30
C ALA A 426 17.19 -14.74 -24.32
N VAL A 427 18.25 -13.97 -24.02
CA VAL A 427 18.82 -12.97 -24.94
C VAL A 427 19.37 -13.63 -26.20
N ARG A 428 20.07 -14.76 -26.08
CA ARG A 428 20.55 -15.55 -27.23
C ARG A 428 19.40 -16.06 -28.09
N THR A 429 18.35 -16.59 -27.47
CA THR A 429 17.16 -17.07 -28.17
C THR A 429 16.47 -15.92 -28.91
N ALA A 430 16.30 -14.77 -28.26
CA ALA A 430 15.71 -13.57 -28.86
C ALA A 430 16.55 -13.00 -30.02
N ALA A 431 17.88 -13.14 -29.95
CA ALA A 431 18.78 -12.79 -31.05
C ALA A 431 18.61 -13.73 -32.24
N GLN A 432 18.51 -15.05 -31.98
CA GLN A 432 18.33 -16.07 -33.02
C GLN A 432 16.97 -15.96 -33.71
N SER A 433 15.91 -15.59 -32.98
CA SER A 433 14.57 -15.37 -33.54
C SER A 433 14.41 -14.03 -34.25
N GLY A 434 15.39 -13.11 -34.13
CA GLY A 434 15.29 -11.75 -34.65
C GLY A 434 14.35 -10.83 -33.85
N THR A 435 13.89 -11.26 -32.67
CA THR A 435 13.05 -10.44 -31.78
C THR A 435 13.84 -9.30 -31.13
N LEU A 436 15.15 -9.50 -30.92
CA LEU A 436 16.07 -8.47 -30.43
C LEU A 436 17.12 -8.17 -31.51
N ALA A 437 17.37 -6.88 -31.77
CA ALA A 437 18.37 -6.49 -32.76
C ALA A 437 19.75 -7.05 -32.38
N GLY A 438 20.48 -7.61 -33.35
CA GLY A 438 21.73 -8.34 -33.07
C GLY A 438 22.77 -7.54 -32.28
N GLU A 439 22.85 -6.22 -32.48
CA GLU A 439 23.74 -5.36 -31.69
C GLU A 439 23.28 -5.20 -30.24
N GLN A 440 21.99 -5.00 -30.00
CA GLN A 440 21.42 -4.92 -28.66
C GLN A 440 21.57 -6.25 -27.92
N ALA A 441 21.35 -7.38 -28.61
CA ALA A 441 21.53 -8.70 -28.04
C ALA A 441 22.98 -8.97 -27.64
N ARG A 442 23.96 -8.62 -28.48
CA ARG A 442 25.39 -8.77 -28.13
C ARG A 442 25.78 -7.95 -26.91
N ARG A 443 25.29 -6.71 -26.80
CA ARG A 443 25.55 -5.83 -25.65
C ARG A 443 24.90 -6.36 -24.37
N ALA A 444 23.66 -6.82 -24.46
CA ALA A 444 22.93 -7.45 -23.36
C ALA A 444 23.62 -8.74 -22.88
N GLU A 445 24.03 -9.60 -23.81
CA GLU A 445 24.75 -10.83 -23.49
C GLU A 445 26.11 -10.53 -22.82
N ALA A 446 26.89 -9.58 -23.35
CA ALA A 446 28.17 -9.17 -22.78
C ALA A 446 27.99 -8.60 -21.35
N PHE A 447 26.97 -7.77 -21.15
CA PHE A 447 26.63 -7.24 -19.83
C PHE A 447 26.28 -8.37 -18.84
N LEU A 448 25.36 -9.27 -19.22
CA LEU A 448 24.91 -10.36 -18.37
C LEU A 448 26.00 -11.40 -18.10
N SER A 449 26.88 -11.68 -19.07
CA SER A 449 28.01 -12.59 -18.88
C SER A 449 29.03 -12.01 -17.88
N SER A 450 29.27 -10.70 -17.96
CA SER A 450 30.10 -10.00 -16.98
C SER A 450 29.47 -10.04 -15.58
N LEU A 451 28.13 -9.93 -15.51
CA LEU A 451 27.39 -10.05 -14.25
C LEU A 451 27.53 -11.44 -13.65
N GLN A 452 27.40 -12.48 -14.48
CA GLN A 452 27.59 -13.85 -14.06
C GLN A 452 28.99 -14.07 -13.50
N SER A 453 30.03 -13.59 -14.18
CA SER A 453 31.42 -13.66 -13.71
C SER A 453 31.64 -12.97 -12.36
N LEU A 454 30.93 -11.87 -12.08
CA LEU A 454 30.98 -11.26 -10.76
C LEU A 454 30.26 -12.08 -9.69
N LEU A 455 29.09 -12.60 -10.00
CA LEU A 455 28.34 -13.45 -9.08
C LEU A 455 29.13 -14.72 -8.77
N ASP A 456 29.84 -15.31 -9.72
CA ASP A 456 30.69 -16.48 -9.52
C ASP A 456 31.88 -16.19 -8.58
N ARG A 457 32.36 -14.94 -8.55
CA ARG A 457 33.40 -14.46 -7.63
C ARG A 457 32.86 -13.93 -6.30
N ALA A 458 31.55 -13.75 -6.18
CA ALA A 458 30.95 -13.27 -4.95
C ALA A 458 31.14 -14.30 -3.83
N ALA A 459 31.76 -13.86 -2.74
CA ALA A 459 32.01 -14.67 -1.56
C ALA A 459 31.37 -14.01 -0.33
N SER A 460 30.63 -14.78 0.45
CA SER A 460 30.14 -14.34 1.76
C SER A 460 31.08 -14.85 2.86
N GLU A 461 31.42 -13.98 3.79
CA GLU A 461 32.31 -14.27 4.91
C GLU A 461 31.69 -13.75 6.21
N LYS A 462 31.85 -14.51 7.30
CA LYS A 462 31.51 -14.04 8.64
C LYS A 462 32.62 -13.11 9.12
N SER A 463 32.25 -11.93 9.59
CA SER A 463 33.13 -10.93 10.18
C SER A 463 32.75 -10.68 11.64
N ASN A 464 33.63 -10.03 12.40
CA ASN A 464 33.36 -9.66 13.80
C ASN A 464 32.16 -8.70 13.94
N GLU A 465 31.75 -8.04 12.86
CA GLU A 465 30.64 -7.06 12.87
C GLU A 465 29.36 -7.60 12.21
N GLY A 466 29.32 -8.87 11.79
CA GLY A 466 28.22 -9.50 11.06
C GLY A 466 28.67 -10.21 9.79
N GLY A 467 27.79 -10.38 8.82
CA GLY A 467 28.12 -11.03 7.53
C GLY A 467 28.59 -10.02 6.48
N VAL A 468 29.58 -10.38 5.67
CA VAL A 468 30.10 -9.54 4.58
C VAL A 468 30.02 -10.31 3.28
N LEU A 469 29.32 -9.79 2.29
CA LEU A 469 29.37 -10.26 0.91
C LEU A 469 30.40 -9.41 0.15
N THR A 470 31.53 -10.00 -0.22
CA THR A 470 32.56 -9.34 -1.03
C THR A 470 32.41 -9.73 -2.49
N ILE A 471 32.39 -8.72 -3.37
CA ILE A 471 32.45 -8.86 -4.82
C ILE A 471 33.71 -8.15 -5.32
N LEU A 472 34.64 -8.90 -5.90
CA LEU A 472 35.85 -8.35 -6.53
C LEU A 472 35.54 -8.01 -7.98
N LEU A 473 35.69 -6.75 -8.35
CA LEU A 473 35.57 -6.35 -9.75
C LEU A 473 36.90 -6.55 -10.47
N ASP A 474 36.81 -6.95 -11.74
CA ASP A 474 37.97 -7.02 -12.60
C ASP A 474 38.47 -5.61 -12.95
N LYS A 475 39.79 -5.43 -12.96
CA LYS A 475 40.37 -4.23 -13.56
C LYS A 475 39.90 -4.12 -15.00
N GLU A 476 39.85 -5.17 -15.81
CA GLU A 476 39.51 -5.04 -17.24
C GLU A 476 38.04 -4.68 -17.53
N SER A 477 37.17 -4.64 -16.52
CA SER A 477 35.71 -4.40 -16.66
C SER A 477 35.28 -2.94 -16.91
N HIS A 478 36.15 -2.11 -17.50
CA HIS A 478 35.99 -0.65 -17.60
C HIS A 478 34.73 -0.18 -18.36
N ASP A 479 34.12 -1.02 -19.20
CA ASP A 479 33.01 -0.62 -20.08
C ASP A 479 31.63 -1.08 -19.60
N TRP A 480 31.55 -1.57 -18.37
CA TRP A 480 30.33 -2.24 -17.92
C TRP A 480 29.15 -1.29 -17.68
N THR A 481 29.45 0.00 -17.61
CA THR A 481 28.54 1.09 -17.24
C THR A 481 27.84 1.64 -18.46
N ALA A 482 28.59 1.78 -19.56
CA ALA A 482 28.03 1.99 -20.89
C ALA A 482 27.15 0.77 -21.24
N ALA A 483 27.65 -0.45 -21.05
CA ALA A 483 26.86 -1.65 -21.27
C ALA A 483 25.58 -1.69 -20.42
N ALA A 484 25.66 -1.38 -19.11
CA ALA A 484 24.49 -1.30 -18.24
C ALA A 484 23.49 -0.22 -18.68
N THR A 485 23.98 0.96 -19.10
CA THR A 485 23.15 2.07 -19.57
C THR A 485 22.43 1.70 -20.86
N GLU A 486 23.12 1.03 -21.78
CA GLU A 486 22.57 0.60 -23.06
C GLU A 486 21.54 -0.53 -22.93
N VAL A 487 21.72 -1.42 -21.95
CA VAL A 487 20.82 -2.56 -21.69
C VAL A 487 19.73 -2.20 -20.67
N ARG A 488 19.80 -1.00 -20.08
CA ARG A 488 18.87 -0.53 -19.04
C ARG A 488 17.40 -0.69 -19.43
N SER A 489 17.02 -0.20 -20.61
CA SER A 489 15.61 -0.26 -21.06
C SER A 489 15.12 -1.70 -21.21
N LEU A 490 16.00 -2.62 -21.61
CA LEU A 490 15.70 -4.04 -21.67
C LEU A 490 15.44 -4.58 -20.27
N LEU A 491 16.35 -4.34 -19.32
CA LEU A 491 16.18 -4.80 -17.92
C LEU A 491 14.96 -4.20 -17.24
N GLU A 492 14.67 -2.91 -17.46
CA GLU A 492 13.48 -2.24 -16.92
C GLU A 492 12.19 -2.87 -17.48
N SER A 493 12.13 -3.10 -18.80
CA SER A 493 11.01 -3.78 -19.45
C SER A 493 10.81 -5.19 -18.90
N GLU A 494 11.89 -5.94 -18.79
CA GLU A 494 11.88 -7.29 -18.24
C GLU A 494 11.42 -7.35 -16.79
N TRP A 495 11.91 -6.42 -15.98
CA TRP A 495 11.52 -6.30 -14.57
C TRP A 495 10.05 -5.91 -14.42
N LEU A 496 9.55 -5.07 -15.31
CA LEU A 496 8.13 -4.78 -15.44
C LEU A 496 7.35 -6.06 -15.79
N GLN A 497 7.81 -6.86 -16.76
CA GLN A 497 7.16 -8.13 -17.12
C GLN A 497 7.11 -9.13 -15.97
N LEU A 498 8.17 -9.25 -15.17
CA LEU A 498 8.14 -10.11 -13.98
C LEU A 498 7.09 -9.64 -12.98
N GLY A 499 6.94 -8.32 -12.80
CA GLY A 499 5.90 -7.76 -11.96
C GLY A 499 4.50 -8.01 -12.52
N VAL A 500 4.31 -7.89 -13.84
CA VAL A 500 3.03 -8.23 -14.51
C VAL A 500 2.69 -9.70 -14.35
N ALA A 501 3.66 -10.59 -14.55
CA ALA A 501 3.48 -12.03 -14.42
C ALA A 501 3.10 -12.40 -12.98
N LEU A 502 3.78 -11.84 -11.98
CA LEU A 502 3.42 -12.03 -10.58
C LEU A 502 2.03 -11.45 -10.27
N TRP A 503 1.69 -10.29 -10.83
CA TRP A 503 0.37 -9.69 -10.64
C TRP A 503 -0.75 -10.53 -11.25
N ARG A 504 -0.51 -11.09 -12.44
CA ARG A 504 -1.41 -12.05 -13.10
C ARG A 504 -1.60 -13.29 -12.22
N LEU A 505 -0.52 -13.88 -11.72
CA LEU A 505 -0.57 -15.05 -10.82
C LEU A 505 -1.37 -14.77 -9.54
N ARG A 506 -1.17 -13.59 -8.93
CA ARG A 506 -1.97 -13.14 -7.76
C ARG A 506 -3.45 -12.99 -8.11
N GLY A 507 -3.76 -12.42 -9.28
CA GLY A 507 -5.13 -12.35 -9.80
C GLY A 507 -5.76 -13.73 -10.05
N GLU A 508 -5.02 -14.69 -10.60
CA GLU A 508 -5.49 -16.06 -10.83
C GLU A 508 -5.71 -16.81 -9.50
N THR A 509 -4.86 -16.54 -8.51
CA THR A 509 -5.03 -17.04 -7.14
C THR A 509 -6.33 -16.48 -6.54
N LEU A 510 -6.54 -15.17 -6.64
CA LEU A 510 -7.78 -14.49 -6.22
C LEU A 510 -9.01 -15.05 -6.95
N GLY A 511 -8.90 -15.31 -8.26
CA GLY A 511 -9.93 -15.95 -9.06
C GLY A 511 -10.27 -17.36 -8.61
N THR A 512 -9.25 -18.14 -8.24
CA THR A 512 -9.43 -19.48 -7.64
C THR A 512 -10.21 -19.38 -6.32
N GLY A 513 -9.91 -18.38 -5.48
CA GLY A 513 -10.66 -18.16 -4.24
C GLY A 513 -12.11 -17.75 -4.49
N LEU A 514 -12.36 -16.90 -5.49
CA LEU A 514 -13.69 -16.52 -5.93
C LEU A 514 -14.50 -17.74 -6.41
N GLN A 515 -13.89 -18.60 -7.23
CA GLN A 515 -14.50 -19.87 -7.65
C GLN A 515 -14.72 -20.83 -6.47
N GLY A 516 -13.85 -20.80 -5.46
CA GLY A 516 -14.02 -21.54 -4.21
C GLY A 516 -15.33 -21.18 -3.51
N VAL A 517 -15.60 -19.88 -3.34
CA VAL A 517 -16.87 -19.38 -2.78
C VAL A 517 -18.06 -19.84 -3.63
N VAL A 518 -17.99 -19.67 -4.95
CA VAL A 518 -19.08 -20.07 -5.87
C VAL A 518 -19.34 -21.58 -5.80
N LYS A 519 -18.30 -22.39 -5.73
CA LYS A 519 -18.42 -23.85 -5.62
C LYS A 519 -19.03 -24.27 -4.28
N ALA A 520 -18.69 -23.59 -3.20
CA ALA A 520 -19.19 -23.90 -1.86
C ALA A 520 -20.62 -23.40 -1.63
N GLU A 521 -20.97 -22.22 -2.14
CA GLU A 521 -22.22 -21.53 -1.80
C GLU A 521 -23.20 -21.42 -2.98
N GLY A 522 -22.79 -21.81 -4.18
CA GLY A 522 -23.55 -21.64 -5.43
C GLY A 522 -23.66 -20.18 -5.90
N LEU A 523 -23.07 -19.24 -5.16
CA LEU A 523 -23.21 -17.80 -5.35
C LEU A 523 -21.86 -17.08 -5.20
N PHE A 524 -21.60 -16.08 -6.04
CA PHE A 524 -20.50 -15.13 -5.86
C PHE A 524 -20.65 -14.37 -4.53
N PRO A 525 -19.56 -13.98 -3.86
CA PRO A 525 -19.61 -13.28 -2.57
C PRO A 525 -20.33 -11.93 -2.68
N SER A 526 -20.95 -11.52 -1.57
CA SER A 526 -21.48 -10.15 -1.47
C SER A 526 -20.32 -9.14 -1.50
N PRO A 527 -20.41 -8.01 -2.24
CA PRO A 527 -19.41 -6.95 -2.21
C PRO A 527 -19.16 -6.39 -0.79
N ALA A 528 -20.17 -6.46 0.07
CA ALA A 528 -20.13 -6.00 1.46
C ALA A 528 -20.85 -7.02 2.36
N ALA A 529 -20.09 -7.92 2.98
CA ALA A 529 -20.56 -8.97 3.87
C ALA A 529 -20.72 -8.46 5.32
N GLY A 530 -21.87 -8.77 5.92
CA GLY A 530 -22.18 -8.41 7.31
C GLY A 530 -23.66 -8.04 7.49
N GLY A 531 -23.99 -7.47 8.65
CA GLY A 531 -25.36 -7.03 8.93
C GLY A 531 -25.86 -5.99 7.92
N SER A 532 -27.05 -6.19 7.36
CA SER A 532 -27.68 -5.31 6.35
C SER A 532 -27.94 -3.88 6.84
N LEU A 533 -27.88 -3.66 8.15
CA LEU A 533 -28.12 -2.37 8.80
C LEU A 533 -26.88 -1.47 8.86
N LEU A 534 -25.70 -2.05 8.62
CA LEU A 534 -24.47 -1.30 8.50
C LEU A 534 -24.37 -0.73 7.07
N PRO A 535 -23.90 0.51 6.85
CA PRO A 535 -23.57 0.97 5.50
C PRO A 535 -22.53 0.05 4.84
N PRO A 536 -22.59 -0.22 3.51
CA PRO A 536 -21.66 -1.12 2.83
C PRO A 536 -20.18 -0.86 3.13
N GLU A 537 -19.78 0.40 3.25
CA GLU A 537 -18.41 0.88 3.51
C GLU A 537 -17.93 0.50 4.92
N THR A 538 -18.86 0.22 5.83
CA THR A 538 -18.52 -0.19 7.20
C THR A 538 -18.46 -1.70 7.35
N ARG A 539 -19.02 -2.48 6.40
CA ARG A 539 -19.05 -3.94 6.41
C ARG A 539 -17.71 -4.56 5.97
N LEU A 540 -17.58 -5.88 6.13
CA LEU A 540 -16.42 -6.61 5.59
C LEU A 540 -16.55 -6.72 4.07
N SER A 541 -15.43 -6.61 3.35
CA SER A 541 -15.41 -6.75 1.89
C SER A 541 -15.69 -8.17 1.42
N TRP A 542 -15.95 -8.33 0.11
CA TRP A 542 -15.96 -9.64 -0.53
C TRP A 542 -14.61 -10.37 -0.43
N LEU A 543 -13.49 -9.65 -0.32
CA LEU A 543 -12.15 -10.22 -0.13
C LEU A 543 -12.02 -10.93 1.22
N ALA A 544 -12.69 -10.42 2.26
CA ALA A 544 -12.75 -11.11 3.55
C ALA A 544 -13.46 -12.47 3.42
N SER A 545 -14.45 -12.59 2.53
CA SER A 545 -15.20 -13.83 2.30
C SER A 545 -14.41 -14.88 1.52
N THR A 546 -13.35 -14.48 0.81
CA THR A 546 -12.51 -15.40 0.02
C THR A 546 -11.32 -15.96 0.81
N LEU A 547 -11.03 -15.45 2.01
CA LEU A 547 -9.89 -15.87 2.85
C LEU A 547 -9.75 -17.39 3.07
N PRO A 548 -10.81 -18.17 3.38
CA PRO A 548 -10.70 -19.62 3.55
C PRO A 548 -10.12 -20.32 2.31
N TYR A 549 -10.41 -19.79 1.12
CA TYR A 549 -10.01 -20.39 -0.15
C TYR A 549 -8.58 -20.01 -0.57
N PHE A 550 -7.90 -19.17 0.21
CA PHE A 550 -6.47 -18.88 0.09
C PHE A 550 -5.62 -19.55 1.16
N GLY A 551 -6.23 -20.37 2.04
CA GLY A 551 -5.54 -20.96 3.19
C GLY A 551 -5.41 -20.02 4.39
N TYR A 552 -6.23 -18.97 4.47
CA TYR A 552 -6.34 -18.06 5.62
C TYR A 552 -7.58 -18.37 6.48
N ASP A 553 -7.89 -19.66 6.68
CA ASP A 553 -9.02 -20.10 7.52
C ASP A 553 -8.92 -19.53 8.95
N ASP A 554 -7.70 -19.40 9.47
CA ASP A 554 -7.43 -18.85 10.80
C ASP A 554 -7.73 -17.35 10.89
N TRP A 555 -7.57 -16.60 9.79
CA TRP A 555 -7.94 -15.19 9.72
C TRP A 555 -9.45 -15.06 9.62
N TYR A 556 -10.08 -15.84 8.75
CA TYR A 556 -11.53 -15.83 8.55
C TYR A 556 -12.28 -16.18 9.83
N ALA A 557 -11.85 -17.22 10.56
CA ALA A 557 -12.47 -17.64 11.82
C ALA A 557 -12.40 -16.57 12.93
N ARG A 558 -11.49 -15.59 12.82
CA ARG A 558 -11.33 -14.48 13.76
C ARG A 558 -12.11 -13.24 13.36
N LEU A 559 -12.60 -13.17 12.13
CA LEU A 559 -13.48 -12.09 11.70
C LEU A 559 -14.89 -12.32 12.24
N ASN A 560 -15.52 -11.24 12.66
CA ASN A 560 -16.90 -11.21 13.09
C ASN A 560 -17.73 -10.35 12.12
N PRO A 561 -18.53 -10.96 11.23
CA PRO A 561 -19.32 -10.25 10.23
C PRO A 561 -20.46 -9.42 10.83
N GLY A 562 -20.78 -9.61 12.12
CA GLY A 562 -21.73 -8.76 12.84
C GLY A 562 -21.16 -7.38 13.19
N TYR A 563 -19.85 -7.16 13.06
CA TYR A 563 -19.19 -5.88 13.31
C TYR A 563 -18.56 -5.32 12.04
N GLY A 564 -18.39 -4.00 12.02
CA GLY A 564 -17.70 -3.35 10.92
C GLY A 564 -16.23 -3.74 10.81
N TRP A 565 -15.62 -3.56 9.65
CA TRP A 565 -14.25 -4.01 9.38
C TRP A 565 -13.18 -3.28 10.22
N ARG A 566 -13.43 -2.01 10.59
CA ARG A 566 -12.58 -1.22 11.51
C ARG A 566 -12.85 -1.49 12.99
N ALA A 567 -13.86 -2.30 13.32
CA ALA A 567 -14.22 -2.53 14.71
C ALA A 567 -13.05 -3.24 15.44
N PRO A 568 -12.81 -2.97 16.74
CA PRO A 568 -11.74 -3.61 17.51
C PRO A 568 -11.71 -5.14 17.41
N GLN A 569 -12.88 -5.77 17.22
CA GLN A 569 -13.06 -7.21 17.01
C GLN A 569 -12.37 -7.71 15.74
N ASN A 570 -12.41 -6.92 14.66
CA ASN A 570 -11.88 -7.29 13.35
C ASN A 570 -10.46 -6.73 13.11
N GLN A 571 -10.06 -5.68 13.82
CA GLN A 571 -8.81 -4.93 13.59
C GLN A 571 -7.55 -5.80 13.56
N ALA A 572 -7.46 -6.82 14.42
CA ALA A 572 -6.29 -7.70 14.49
C ALA A 572 -6.04 -8.51 13.20
N VAL A 573 -7.09 -8.70 12.39
CA VAL A 573 -7.01 -9.34 11.07
C VAL A 573 -6.96 -8.28 9.97
N THR A 574 -7.82 -7.26 10.02
CA THR A 574 -7.94 -6.27 8.94
C THR A 574 -6.72 -5.34 8.81
N ALA A 575 -5.93 -5.18 9.87
CA ALA A 575 -4.64 -4.47 9.82
C ALA A 575 -3.49 -5.30 9.21
N ARG A 576 -3.71 -6.57 8.86
CA ARG A 576 -2.68 -7.43 8.24
C ARG A 576 -2.64 -7.21 6.72
N GLU A 577 -1.45 -7.39 6.15
CA GLU A 577 -1.25 -7.36 4.70
C GLU A 577 -1.82 -8.64 4.05
N LEU A 578 -2.73 -8.47 3.07
CA LEU A 578 -3.21 -9.57 2.22
C LEU A 578 -2.49 -9.51 0.87
N ARG A 579 -1.47 -10.35 0.66
CA ARG A 579 -0.52 -10.22 -0.46
C ARG A 579 -1.14 -10.42 -1.82
N GLU A 580 -2.16 -11.26 -1.91
CA GLU A 580 -2.91 -11.61 -3.11
C GLU A 580 -3.59 -10.39 -3.73
N VAL A 581 -3.83 -9.34 -2.93
CA VAL A 581 -4.43 -8.09 -3.38
C VAL A 581 -3.47 -6.92 -3.51
N ILE A 582 -2.17 -7.14 -3.28
CA ILE A 582 -1.14 -6.12 -3.46
C ILE A 582 -0.54 -6.21 -4.86
N ASN A 583 -0.57 -5.10 -5.60
CA ASN A 583 0.06 -5.02 -6.90
C ASN A 583 1.59 -4.91 -6.74
N PRO A 584 2.38 -5.91 -7.21
CA PRO A 584 3.84 -5.90 -7.08
C PRO A 584 4.53 -4.82 -7.91
N LEU A 585 3.80 -4.10 -8.77
CA LEU A 585 4.29 -2.91 -9.48
C LEU A 585 4.19 -1.64 -8.65
N LEU A 586 3.23 -1.58 -7.74
CA LEU A 586 2.92 -0.40 -6.92
C LEU A 586 3.44 -0.54 -5.50
N GLY A 587 3.62 -1.77 -5.02
CA GLY A 587 3.94 -2.07 -3.64
C GLY A 587 2.70 -1.99 -2.73
N PRO A 588 2.85 -2.32 -1.43
CA PRO A 588 1.79 -2.18 -0.46
C PRO A 588 1.52 -0.70 -0.20
N THR A 589 0.25 -0.31 -0.21
CA THR A 589 -0.22 1.00 0.24
C THR A 589 -1.09 0.82 1.48
N GLN A 590 -1.25 1.90 2.24
CA GLN A 590 -2.07 1.91 3.45
C GLN A 590 -2.90 3.19 3.51
N THR A 591 -4.10 3.04 4.06
CA THR A 591 -4.90 4.15 4.60
C THR A 591 -4.12 4.95 5.65
N ARG A 592 -4.59 6.17 5.97
CA ARG A 592 -3.97 7.02 7.01
C ARG A 592 -3.99 6.34 8.39
N GLU A 593 -4.95 5.45 8.60
CA GLU A 593 -5.15 4.68 9.82
C GLU A 593 -4.30 3.40 9.89
N GLY A 594 -3.49 3.12 8.86
CA GLY A 594 -2.54 2.00 8.85
C GLY A 594 -3.09 0.66 8.35
N PHE A 595 -4.29 0.63 7.78
CA PHE A 595 -4.84 -0.56 7.13
C PHE A 595 -4.32 -0.68 5.70
N PHE A 596 -3.97 -1.89 5.26
CA PHE A 596 -3.46 -2.15 3.90
C PHE A 596 -4.56 -2.08 2.85
N ASP A 597 -4.27 -1.38 1.75
CA ASP A 597 -5.22 -1.23 0.66
C ASP A 597 -5.24 -2.42 -0.29
N SER A 598 -6.38 -2.61 -0.97
CA SER A 598 -6.49 -3.53 -2.11
C SER A 598 -6.20 -2.83 -3.43
N HIS A 599 -5.47 -3.51 -4.31
CA HIS A 599 -5.31 -3.13 -5.72
C HIS A 599 -6.22 -3.93 -6.66
N TRP A 600 -7.16 -4.71 -6.12
CA TRP A 600 -8.24 -5.38 -6.84
C TRP A 600 -9.59 -4.86 -6.38
N VAL A 601 -10.46 -4.49 -7.32
CA VAL A 601 -11.77 -3.91 -7.04
C VAL A 601 -12.83 -4.63 -7.87
N GLY A 602 -13.86 -5.14 -7.19
CA GLY A 602 -15.03 -5.76 -7.83
C GLY A 602 -15.80 -4.76 -8.68
N VAL A 603 -16.35 -5.22 -9.80
CA VAL A 603 -17.10 -4.40 -10.75
C VAL A 603 -18.59 -4.53 -10.45
N THR A 604 -19.22 -3.41 -10.07
CA THR A 604 -20.65 -3.40 -9.72
C THR A 604 -21.58 -3.07 -10.89
N GLY A 605 -21.03 -2.67 -12.03
CA GLY A 605 -21.79 -2.35 -13.25
C GLY A 605 -21.45 -0.96 -13.79
N ILE A 606 -22.42 -0.33 -14.47
CA ILE A 606 -22.26 0.98 -15.13
C ILE A 606 -23.17 2.04 -14.49
N GLY A 607 -22.59 3.18 -14.13
CA GLY A 607 -23.28 4.30 -13.49
C GLY A 607 -23.07 4.33 -11.98
N GLU A 608 -23.19 5.52 -11.38
CA GLU A 608 -22.92 5.74 -9.95
C GLU A 608 -23.77 4.85 -9.02
N ASP A 609 -24.97 4.50 -9.46
CA ASP A 609 -25.98 3.69 -8.76
C ASP A 609 -25.83 2.18 -9.00
N ALA A 610 -24.89 1.71 -9.84
CA ALA A 610 -24.91 0.34 -10.36
C ALA A 610 -24.86 -0.76 -9.28
N ALA A 611 -24.25 -0.46 -8.14
CA ALA A 611 -24.13 -1.39 -7.03
C ALA A 611 -25.46 -1.67 -6.31
N GLU A 612 -26.45 -0.79 -6.46
CA GLU A 612 -27.76 -0.88 -5.79
C GLU A 612 -28.89 -1.26 -6.75
N LEU A 613 -28.62 -1.25 -8.06
CA LEU A 613 -29.63 -1.55 -9.08
C LEU A 613 -30.32 -2.90 -8.89
N ASP A 614 -31.53 -3.00 -9.44
CA ASP A 614 -32.22 -4.29 -9.49
C ASP A 614 -31.32 -5.31 -10.23
N PRO A 615 -31.27 -6.57 -9.77
CA PRO A 615 -30.50 -7.61 -10.43
C PRO A 615 -30.87 -7.84 -11.90
N ASN A 616 -32.05 -7.43 -12.34
CA ASN A 616 -32.47 -7.54 -13.73
C ASN A 616 -32.14 -6.30 -14.56
N ASP A 617 -31.62 -5.24 -13.96
CA ASP A 617 -31.23 -4.01 -14.66
C ASP A 617 -30.08 -4.30 -15.64
N PRO A 618 -30.14 -3.82 -16.89
CA PRO A 618 -29.10 -4.04 -17.88
C PRO A 618 -27.74 -3.42 -17.51
N ARG A 619 -27.69 -2.48 -16.56
CA ARG A 619 -26.47 -1.84 -16.06
C ARG A 619 -25.86 -2.55 -14.86
N ALA A 620 -26.55 -3.52 -14.26
CA ALA A 620 -26.07 -4.24 -13.09
C ALA A 620 -24.89 -5.17 -13.43
N GLY A 621 -23.81 -5.06 -12.66
CA GLY A 621 -22.65 -5.91 -12.75
C GLY A 621 -22.75 -7.19 -11.91
N LEU A 622 -21.60 -7.87 -11.75
CA LEU A 622 -21.51 -9.11 -10.99
C LEU A 622 -21.73 -8.87 -9.49
N PHE A 623 -21.11 -7.81 -8.96
CA PHE A 623 -21.20 -7.42 -7.56
C PHE A 623 -22.37 -6.45 -7.35
N ASN A 624 -23.23 -6.74 -6.39
CA ASN A 624 -24.39 -5.92 -6.07
C ASN A 624 -24.67 -5.98 -4.55
N TYR A 625 -24.91 -4.84 -3.91
CA TYR A 625 -25.10 -4.75 -2.46
C TYR A 625 -26.40 -5.40 -1.98
N ASN A 626 -27.40 -5.46 -2.85
CA ASN A 626 -28.74 -5.95 -2.53
C ASN A 626 -28.90 -7.45 -2.81
N ARG A 627 -28.09 -8.02 -3.73
CA ARG A 627 -28.21 -9.44 -4.10
C ARG A 627 -26.91 -10.06 -4.60
N ARG A 628 -26.68 -11.31 -4.21
CA ARG A 628 -25.62 -12.18 -4.75
C ARG A 628 -26.05 -12.87 -6.04
N ARG A 629 -25.09 -13.14 -6.93
CA ARG A 629 -25.32 -13.81 -8.22
C ARG A 629 -24.82 -15.24 -8.21
N GLY A 630 -25.47 -16.14 -8.93
CA GLY A 630 -24.94 -17.46 -9.29
C GLY A 630 -24.38 -17.47 -10.72
N LEU A 631 -23.74 -18.58 -11.10
CA LEU A 631 -23.24 -18.77 -12.48
C LEU A 631 -24.37 -18.75 -13.51
N GLN A 632 -25.56 -19.23 -13.14
CA GLN A 632 -26.75 -19.23 -13.99
C GLN A 632 -27.29 -17.83 -14.30
N ASP A 633 -26.94 -16.82 -13.50
CA ASP A 633 -27.35 -15.44 -13.76
C ASP A 633 -26.49 -14.78 -14.85
N LEU A 634 -25.34 -15.39 -15.21
CA LEU A 634 -24.39 -14.86 -16.17
C LEU A 634 -24.80 -15.24 -17.60
N GLU A 635 -25.73 -14.49 -18.19
CA GLU A 635 -26.29 -14.77 -19.52
C GLU A 635 -25.22 -14.86 -20.64
N ARG A 636 -24.11 -14.15 -20.47
CA ARG A 636 -22.96 -14.14 -21.40
C ARG A 636 -21.92 -15.23 -21.11
N GLY A 637 -22.11 -15.96 -20.02
CA GLY A 637 -21.15 -16.93 -19.48
C GLY A 637 -20.04 -16.26 -18.66
N ALA A 638 -19.52 -17.01 -17.69
CA ALA A 638 -18.52 -16.52 -16.74
C ALA A 638 -17.21 -16.01 -17.40
N ALA A 639 -16.81 -16.61 -18.52
CA ALA A 639 -15.62 -16.20 -19.26
C ALA A 639 -15.77 -14.83 -19.97
N ASN A 640 -17.00 -14.33 -20.17
CA ASN A 640 -17.29 -13.05 -20.83
C ASN A 640 -17.92 -12.02 -19.89
N THR A 641 -17.88 -12.24 -18.57
CA THR A 641 -18.34 -11.28 -17.57
C THR A 641 -17.15 -10.85 -16.74
N LEU A 642 -16.87 -9.55 -16.71
CA LEU A 642 -15.81 -8.96 -15.92
C LEU A 642 -16.24 -8.93 -14.46
N ALA A 643 -15.45 -9.56 -13.59
CA ALA A 643 -15.72 -9.62 -12.16
C ALA A 643 -14.96 -8.51 -11.42
N VAL A 644 -13.66 -8.40 -11.68
CA VAL A 644 -12.75 -7.58 -10.87
C VAL A 644 -11.76 -6.87 -11.78
N LEU A 645 -11.41 -5.64 -11.44
CA LEU A 645 -10.42 -4.82 -12.14
C LEU A 645 -9.26 -4.45 -11.21
N GLY A 646 -8.07 -4.31 -11.78
CA GLY A 646 -6.96 -3.68 -11.08
C GLY A 646 -7.29 -2.23 -10.73
N ALA A 647 -6.83 -1.75 -9.58
CA ALA A 647 -6.90 -0.35 -9.17
C ALA A 647 -5.50 0.21 -8.86
N SER A 648 -5.26 1.46 -9.27
CA SER A 648 -4.00 2.17 -9.05
C SER A 648 -4.18 3.51 -8.33
N ALA A 649 -5.44 3.94 -8.18
CA ALA A 649 -5.86 5.13 -7.46
C ALA A 649 -7.22 4.89 -6.80
N ARG A 650 -7.62 5.80 -5.90
CA ARG A 650 -8.81 5.66 -5.04
C ARG A 650 -8.80 4.30 -4.31
N LEU A 651 -7.64 3.93 -3.78
CA LEU A 651 -7.46 2.68 -3.06
C LEU A 651 -8.14 2.77 -1.70
N GLY A 652 -8.60 1.63 -1.18
CA GLY A 652 -9.17 1.51 0.15
C GLY A 652 -8.79 0.18 0.78
N ALA A 653 -8.99 0.06 2.09
CA ALA A 653 -8.52 -1.09 2.84
C ALA A 653 -9.10 -2.38 2.28
N TRP A 654 -8.32 -3.46 2.18
CA TRP A 654 -8.80 -4.70 1.55
C TRP A 654 -10.01 -5.30 2.27
N ALA A 655 -10.17 -5.03 3.57
CA ALA A 655 -11.29 -5.50 4.37
C ALA A 655 -12.52 -4.58 4.32
N GLU A 656 -12.41 -3.39 3.73
CA GLU A 656 -13.48 -2.40 3.61
C GLU A 656 -14.46 -2.81 2.51
N GLY A 657 -15.70 -3.11 2.88
CA GLY A 657 -16.79 -3.27 1.91
C GLY A 657 -17.08 -1.97 1.16
N GLY A 658 -18.08 -2.00 0.27
CA GLY A 658 -18.48 -0.78 -0.44
C GLY A 658 -17.50 -0.36 -1.54
N PHE A 659 -17.50 0.94 -1.87
CA PHE A 659 -16.72 1.54 -2.97
C PHE A 659 -15.20 1.34 -2.90
N ALA A 660 -14.66 1.02 -1.72
CA ALA A 660 -13.24 0.72 -1.53
C ALA A 660 -12.80 -0.55 -2.27
N THR A 661 -13.66 -1.57 -2.29
CA THR A 661 -13.33 -2.89 -2.85
C THR A 661 -14.33 -3.40 -3.88
N ALA A 662 -15.47 -2.73 -4.08
CA ALA A 662 -16.39 -2.97 -5.18
C ALA A 662 -17.03 -1.65 -5.64
N ARG A 663 -16.88 -1.27 -6.93
CA ARG A 663 -17.39 0.02 -7.43
C ARG A 663 -17.79 -0.02 -8.91
N PRO A 664 -18.59 0.95 -9.37
CA PRO A 664 -19.05 1.00 -10.74
C PRO A 664 -18.03 1.65 -11.69
N LEU A 665 -18.25 1.43 -12.99
CA LEU A 665 -17.71 2.25 -14.06
C LEU A 665 -18.58 3.50 -14.23
N THR A 666 -18.03 4.69 -14.01
CA THR A 666 -18.81 5.95 -14.03
C THR A 666 -18.31 6.94 -15.08
N ARG A 667 -17.00 7.01 -15.34
CA ARG A 667 -16.44 8.03 -16.21
C ARG A 667 -15.27 7.51 -17.05
N GLN A 668 -15.40 7.73 -18.36
CA GLN A 668 -14.36 7.43 -19.34
C GLN A 668 -13.19 8.44 -19.29
N PRO A 669 -11.97 8.05 -19.71
CA PRO A 669 -11.57 6.67 -20.02
C PRO A 669 -11.62 5.80 -18.76
N TYR A 670 -12.00 4.53 -18.86
CA TYR A 670 -12.10 3.67 -17.67
C TYR A 670 -10.74 3.14 -17.21
N VAL A 671 -9.84 2.83 -18.16
CA VAL A 671 -8.50 2.32 -17.87
C VAL A 671 -7.56 3.48 -17.52
N ASN A 672 -6.93 3.44 -16.34
CA ASN A 672 -6.10 4.53 -15.81
C ASN A 672 -6.84 5.88 -15.75
N GLY A 673 -8.15 5.83 -15.54
CA GLY A 673 -9.05 6.98 -15.54
C GLY A 673 -9.44 7.51 -14.17
N PRO A 674 -10.42 8.43 -14.13
CA PRO A 674 -10.87 9.10 -12.91
C PRO A 674 -11.55 8.16 -11.89
N ASP A 675 -12.05 7.01 -12.35
CA ASP A 675 -12.60 5.98 -11.47
C ASP A 675 -11.51 5.23 -10.67
N GLY A 676 -10.24 5.45 -10.99
CA GLY A 676 -9.08 4.88 -10.29
C GLY A 676 -8.75 3.44 -10.65
N PHE A 677 -9.46 2.84 -11.62
CA PHE A 677 -9.07 1.56 -12.21
C PHE A 677 -7.75 1.70 -12.97
N GLY A 678 -6.87 0.72 -12.82
CA GLY A 678 -5.52 0.71 -13.39
C GLY A 678 -4.60 -0.27 -12.67
N SER A 679 -3.50 -0.66 -13.29
CA SER A 679 -2.51 -1.57 -12.67
C SER A 679 -1.12 -0.93 -12.52
N GLY A 680 -1.00 0.36 -12.79
CA GLY A 680 0.29 1.03 -12.92
C GLY A 680 1.03 0.71 -14.23
N LEU A 681 0.42 -0.08 -15.12
CA LEU A 681 0.93 -0.33 -16.46
C LEU A 681 0.58 0.85 -17.38
N PRO A 682 1.54 1.34 -18.18
CA PRO A 682 1.32 2.49 -19.05
C PRO A 682 0.30 2.21 -20.18
N ASP A 683 0.19 0.95 -20.60
CA ASP A 683 -0.59 0.56 -21.78
C ASP A 683 -1.93 -0.12 -21.43
N GLY A 684 -2.24 -0.29 -20.14
CA GLY A 684 -3.50 -0.92 -19.76
C GLY A 684 -3.59 -1.38 -18.31
N MET A 685 -4.42 -2.40 -18.07
CA MET A 685 -4.54 -3.04 -16.76
C MET A 685 -4.85 -4.52 -16.86
N LEU A 686 -4.66 -5.25 -15.75
CA LEU A 686 -5.20 -6.59 -15.62
C LEU A 686 -6.66 -6.52 -15.12
N GLY A 687 -7.51 -7.35 -15.70
CA GLY A 687 -8.88 -7.60 -15.26
C GLY A 687 -9.11 -9.09 -15.09
N MET A 688 -9.97 -9.45 -14.15
CA MET A 688 -10.35 -10.83 -13.87
C MET A 688 -11.81 -11.06 -14.28
N MET A 689 -12.02 -12.13 -15.03
CA MET A 689 -13.33 -12.58 -15.48
C MET A 689 -14.04 -13.36 -14.35
N ALA A 690 -15.35 -13.56 -14.47
CA ALA A 690 -16.15 -14.26 -13.49
C ALA A 690 -15.87 -15.76 -13.41
N ASP A 691 -15.11 -16.33 -14.36
CA ASP A 691 -14.56 -17.69 -14.27
C ASP A 691 -13.21 -17.76 -13.53
N GLY A 692 -12.68 -16.63 -13.06
CA GLY A 692 -11.39 -16.52 -12.39
C GLY A 692 -10.19 -16.34 -13.32
N SER A 693 -10.38 -16.36 -14.64
CA SER A 693 -9.29 -16.11 -15.59
C SER A 693 -8.90 -14.62 -15.60
N VAL A 694 -7.59 -14.35 -15.69
CA VAL A 694 -7.05 -12.99 -15.76
C VAL A 694 -6.67 -12.64 -17.20
N ARG A 695 -6.99 -11.42 -17.61
CA ARG A 695 -6.76 -10.88 -18.96
C ARG A 695 -6.14 -9.50 -18.88
N PHE A 696 -5.35 -9.14 -19.89
CA PHE A 696 -4.89 -7.77 -20.07
C PHE A 696 -5.94 -6.97 -20.85
N ILE A 697 -6.28 -5.78 -20.34
CA ILE A 697 -7.23 -4.83 -20.93
C ILE A 697 -6.44 -3.61 -21.36
N HIS A 698 -6.36 -3.38 -22.67
CA HIS A 698 -5.60 -2.28 -23.24
C HIS A 698 -6.24 -0.93 -22.89
N ARG A 699 -5.43 0.12 -22.72
CA ARG A 699 -5.94 1.47 -22.40
C ARG A 699 -6.80 2.07 -23.52
N ASP A 700 -6.53 1.66 -24.76
CA ASP A 700 -7.24 2.10 -25.98
C ASP A 700 -8.42 1.18 -26.32
N ILE A 701 -8.88 0.35 -25.38
CA ILE A 701 -10.10 -0.45 -25.56
C ILE A 701 -11.30 0.47 -25.82
N ALA A 702 -12.15 0.11 -26.77
CA ALA A 702 -13.41 0.82 -26.99
C ALA A 702 -14.25 0.76 -25.70
N PRO A 703 -14.67 1.91 -25.12
CA PRO A 703 -15.39 1.93 -23.85
C PRO A 703 -16.64 1.04 -23.83
N GLU A 704 -17.34 0.93 -24.95
CA GLU A 704 -18.54 0.11 -25.10
C GLU A 704 -18.25 -1.39 -24.94
N VAL A 705 -17.05 -1.84 -25.29
CA VAL A 705 -16.63 -3.24 -25.08
C VAL A 705 -16.45 -3.50 -23.59
N LEU A 706 -15.77 -2.59 -22.87
CA LEU A 706 -15.55 -2.75 -21.43
C LEU A 706 -16.86 -2.65 -20.65
N GLU A 707 -17.73 -1.70 -21.00
CA GLU A 707 -19.09 -1.55 -20.44
C GLU A 707 -19.89 -2.84 -20.62
N ARG A 708 -19.85 -3.43 -21.82
CA ARG A 708 -20.50 -4.72 -22.08
C ARG A 708 -19.94 -5.81 -21.16
N LEU A 709 -18.63 -5.94 -21.04
CA LEU A 709 -18.06 -6.97 -20.16
C LEU A 709 -18.39 -6.73 -18.68
N ALA A 710 -18.56 -5.47 -18.26
CA ALA A 710 -18.87 -5.09 -16.88
C ALA A 710 -20.30 -5.40 -16.41
N VAL A 711 -21.23 -5.68 -17.33
CA VAL A 711 -22.63 -5.97 -17.00
C VAL A 711 -22.97 -7.44 -17.21
N VAL A 712 -23.85 -7.97 -16.35
CA VAL A 712 -24.24 -9.39 -16.37
C VAL A 712 -25.15 -9.71 -17.56
N ARG A 713 -26.04 -8.77 -17.92
CA ARG A 713 -27.12 -8.95 -18.93
C ARG A 713 -27.00 -8.01 -20.12
N GLY A 714 -25.78 -7.75 -20.59
CA GLY A 714 -25.65 -6.80 -21.68
C GLY A 714 -26.31 -7.32 -22.98
N ASN A 715 -26.88 -6.39 -23.73
CA ASN A 715 -27.31 -6.58 -25.11
C ASN A 715 -26.09 -6.53 -26.07
N GLY A 716 -25.90 -7.57 -26.90
CA GLY A 716 -24.88 -7.59 -27.96
C GLY A 716 -23.85 -8.72 -27.86
N SER A 717 -23.11 -8.93 -28.96
CA SER A 717 -22.17 -10.04 -29.18
C SER A 717 -20.72 -9.73 -28.81
N ALA A 718 -20.47 -8.74 -27.94
CA ALA A 718 -19.09 -8.44 -27.54
C ALA A 718 -18.49 -9.64 -26.80
N THR A 719 -17.30 -10.05 -27.20
CA THR A 719 -16.59 -11.19 -26.62
C THR A 719 -15.23 -10.74 -26.09
N VAL A 720 -14.57 -11.60 -25.32
CA VAL A 720 -13.18 -11.39 -24.88
C VAL A 720 -12.24 -11.11 -26.06
N ALA A 721 -12.55 -11.59 -27.27
CA ALA A 721 -11.75 -11.31 -28.46
C ALA A 721 -11.71 -9.80 -28.82
N ASP A 722 -12.70 -9.03 -28.38
CA ASP A 722 -12.81 -7.59 -28.64
C ASP A 722 -11.99 -6.74 -27.64
N LEU A 723 -11.33 -7.36 -26.65
CA LEU A 723 -10.44 -6.66 -25.71
C LEU A 723 -9.19 -6.07 -26.40
N PHE A 724 -8.89 -6.51 -27.62
CA PHE A 724 -7.71 -6.10 -28.37
C PHE A 724 -8.07 -5.05 -29.43
N PRO A 725 -7.24 -4.01 -29.62
CA PRO A 725 -7.46 -3.04 -30.69
C PRO A 725 -7.50 -3.74 -32.05
N ALA A 726 -8.43 -3.33 -32.92
CA ALA A 726 -8.56 -3.86 -34.26
C ALA A 726 -7.21 -3.77 -35.00
N GLY A 727 -6.63 -4.92 -35.36
CA GLY A 727 -5.32 -5.03 -36.01
C GLY A 727 -4.18 -5.50 -35.11
N THR A 728 -4.40 -5.66 -33.80
CA THR A 728 -3.41 -6.28 -32.91
C THR A 728 -3.59 -7.80 -32.95
N THR A 729 -2.63 -8.53 -33.51
CA THR A 729 -2.68 -9.99 -33.54
C THR A 729 -2.61 -10.53 -32.10
N PRO A 730 -3.55 -11.39 -31.65
CA PRO A 730 -3.59 -11.94 -30.29
C PRO A 730 -2.32 -12.68 -29.82
N GLY A 731 -1.36 -12.94 -30.72
CA GLY A 731 -0.12 -13.65 -30.42
C GLY A 731 1.01 -12.79 -29.83
N ALA A 732 0.86 -11.47 -29.76
CA ALA A 732 1.86 -10.56 -29.18
C ALA A 732 1.56 -10.21 -27.71
N GLU A 733 0.98 -11.13 -26.94
CA GLU A 733 0.86 -10.95 -25.49
C GLU A 733 2.26 -10.73 -24.88
N LEU A 734 2.32 -9.90 -23.83
CA LEU A 734 3.50 -9.40 -23.10
C LEU A 734 4.39 -10.49 -22.43
N GLY A 735 4.27 -11.74 -22.83
CA GLY A 735 5.10 -12.86 -22.43
C GLY A 735 4.42 -14.12 -22.95
N GLY A 736 5.07 -14.81 -23.89
CA GLY A 736 4.56 -16.10 -24.36
C GLY A 736 4.30 -17.00 -23.15
N SER A 737 3.07 -17.49 -23.01
CA SER A 737 2.77 -18.56 -22.07
C SER A 737 3.83 -19.65 -22.23
N PRO A 738 4.44 -20.17 -21.15
CA PRO A 738 5.31 -21.33 -21.25
C PRO A 738 4.51 -22.43 -21.94
N THR A 739 4.91 -22.79 -23.15
CA THR A 739 4.29 -23.87 -23.90
C THR A 739 4.40 -25.11 -23.04
N ALA A 740 3.30 -25.54 -22.42
CA ALA A 740 3.25 -26.82 -21.75
C ALA A 740 3.71 -27.87 -22.77
N PRO A 741 4.69 -28.74 -22.46
CA PRO A 741 5.17 -29.70 -23.41
C PRO A 741 4.01 -30.59 -23.85
N SER A 742 3.66 -30.49 -25.14
CA SER A 742 2.70 -31.37 -25.79
C SER A 742 3.27 -32.79 -25.83
N GLY A 743 3.17 -33.49 -24.70
CA GLY A 743 3.34 -34.93 -24.63
C GLY A 743 2.12 -35.57 -25.30
N THR A 744 2.32 -36.10 -26.49
CA THR A 744 1.46 -37.15 -27.06
C THR A 744 1.55 -38.36 -26.14
N ASP A 745 0.60 -38.51 -25.23
CA ASP A 745 0.39 -39.77 -24.52
C ASP A 745 -1.09 -40.12 -24.45
N SER A 746 -1.34 -41.41 -24.63
CA SER A 746 -2.64 -42.00 -24.94
C SER A 746 -3.70 -41.71 -23.88
N ALA A 747 -4.90 -41.41 -24.35
CA ALA A 747 -6.10 -41.27 -23.55
C ALA A 747 -6.29 -42.51 -22.62
N PRO A 748 -6.46 -42.32 -21.30
CA PRO A 748 -6.90 -43.39 -20.43
C PRO A 748 -8.35 -43.77 -20.78
N PRO A 749 -8.73 -45.06 -20.69
CA PRO A 749 -10.11 -45.47 -20.92
C PRO A 749 -11.06 -44.83 -19.90
N PRO A 750 -12.31 -44.55 -20.30
CA PRO A 750 -13.28 -43.86 -19.46
C PRO A 750 -13.59 -44.66 -18.19
N PRO A 751 -13.74 -44.00 -17.03
CA PRO A 751 -14.17 -44.67 -15.82
C PRO A 751 -15.59 -45.23 -15.99
N THR A 752 -15.73 -46.48 -15.60
CA THR A 752 -16.97 -47.25 -15.60
C THR A 752 -18.06 -46.52 -14.82
N ALA A 753 -19.22 -46.34 -15.45
CA ALA A 753 -20.42 -45.79 -14.86
C ALA A 753 -20.83 -46.60 -13.62
N GLY A 754 -20.70 -45.98 -12.45
CA GLY A 754 -21.23 -46.48 -11.18
C GLY A 754 -22.20 -45.46 -10.60
N GLY A 755 -23.47 -45.85 -10.49
CA GLY A 755 -24.46 -45.29 -9.56
C GLY A 755 -25.01 -43.90 -9.90
N GLN A 756 -26.15 -43.86 -10.61
CA GLN A 756 -27.06 -42.74 -10.53
C GLN A 756 -27.55 -42.60 -9.08
N ALA A 757 -27.07 -41.57 -8.37
CA ALA A 757 -27.74 -41.07 -7.19
C ALA A 757 -28.97 -40.27 -7.65
N GLU A 758 -30.14 -40.76 -7.28
CA GLU A 758 -31.44 -40.13 -7.46
C GLU A 758 -31.40 -38.73 -6.83
N GLY A 759 -31.46 -37.70 -7.67
CA GLY A 759 -31.44 -36.31 -7.25
C GLY A 759 -32.67 -36.00 -6.41
N THR A 760 -32.48 -35.84 -5.11
CA THR A 760 -33.47 -35.25 -4.21
C THR A 760 -33.61 -33.78 -4.58
N ALA A 761 -34.84 -33.32 -4.80
CA ALA A 761 -35.15 -31.92 -5.05
C ALA A 761 -34.50 -31.02 -3.97
N PRO A 762 -34.04 -29.80 -4.34
CA PRO A 762 -33.42 -28.90 -3.39
C PRO A 762 -34.39 -28.62 -2.24
N ALA A 763 -33.99 -29.03 -1.04
CA ALA A 763 -34.70 -28.65 0.17
C ALA A 763 -34.77 -27.12 0.21
N GLU A 764 -36.00 -26.58 0.29
CA GLU A 764 -36.23 -25.18 0.61
C GLU A 764 -35.36 -24.81 1.82
N THR A 765 -34.55 -23.78 1.68
CA THR A 765 -33.79 -23.20 2.80
C THR A 765 -34.78 -22.98 3.93
N PRO A 766 -34.64 -23.64 5.10
CA PRO A 766 -35.57 -23.45 6.19
C PRO A 766 -35.50 -21.98 6.60
N SER A 767 -36.54 -21.21 6.30
CA SER A 767 -36.70 -19.89 6.88
C SER A 767 -36.81 -20.12 8.38
N PHE A 768 -35.77 -19.75 9.13
CA PHE A 768 -35.83 -19.79 10.57
C PHE A 768 -36.98 -18.87 10.99
N PRO A 769 -38.07 -19.36 11.58
CA PRO A 769 -39.20 -18.51 11.88
C PRO A 769 -38.76 -17.60 13.02
N ALA A 770 -38.52 -16.31 12.74
CA ALA A 770 -38.14 -15.33 13.76
C ALA A 770 -39.13 -15.33 14.94
N GLU A 771 -40.40 -15.63 14.66
CA GLU A 771 -41.47 -15.89 15.63
C GLU A 771 -41.14 -16.99 16.65
N GLN A 772 -40.55 -18.11 16.21
CA GLN A 772 -40.18 -19.22 17.10
C GLN A 772 -39.01 -18.84 18.01
N ALA A 773 -37.97 -18.21 17.46
CA ALA A 773 -36.83 -17.80 18.28
C ALA A 773 -37.23 -16.69 19.27
N LEU A 774 -38.11 -15.75 18.89
CA LEU A 774 -38.69 -14.76 19.80
C LEU A 774 -39.62 -15.36 20.87
N ALA A 775 -40.21 -16.53 20.63
CA ALA A 775 -41.01 -17.26 21.61
C ALA A 775 -40.15 -18.03 22.64
N THR A 776 -38.83 -18.11 22.45
CA THR A 776 -37.92 -18.77 23.40
C THR A 776 -37.96 -18.06 24.74
N ARG A 777 -38.20 -18.82 25.81
CA ARG A 777 -38.26 -18.30 27.17
C ARG A 777 -36.92 -18.41 27.86
N LEU A 778 -36.50 -17.32 28.51
CA LEU A 778 -35.33 -17.30 29.37
C LEU A 778 -35.78 -17.50 30.82
N ALA A 779 -35.20 -18.50 31.50
CA ALA A 779 -35.58 -18.86 32.86
C ALA A 779 -35.50 -17.65 33.82
N ARG A 780 -34.44 -16.85 33.71
CA ARG A 780 -34.27 -15.60 34.44
C ARG A 780 -33.23 -14.72 33.76
N VAL A 781 -33.55 -13.43 33.63
CA VAL A 781 -32.63 -12.37 33.18
C VAL A 781 -32.71 -11.23 34.18
N THR A 782 -31.56 -10.82 34.71
CA THR A 782 -31.45 -9.65 35.58
C THR A 782 -30.24 -8.83 35.16
N MET A 783 -30.49 -7.58 34.77
CA MET A 783 -29.52 -6.57 34.35
C MET A 783 -29.88 -5.27 35.06
N GLN A 784 -28.91 -4.61 35.68
CA GLN A 784 -29.09 -3.30 36.30
C GLN A 784 -28.13 -2.32 35.64
N GLU A 785 -28.69 -1.22 35.12
CA GLU A 785 -27.95 -0.12 34.49
C GLU A 785 -26.95 -0.55 33.40
N VAL A 786 -27.33 -1.55 32.58
CA VAL A 786 -26.47 -2.05 31.50
C VAL A 786 -26.64 -1.17 30.26
N PRO A 787 -25.55 -0.77 29.57
CA PRO A 787 -25.66 0.00 28.33
C PRO A 787 -26.54 -0.69 27.28
N LEU A 788 -27.49 0.04 26.69
CA LEU A 788 -28.41 -0.46 25.68
C LEU A 788 -27.70 -1.29 24.59
N GLY A 789 -26.59 -0.80 24.05
CA GLY A 789 -25.85 -1.51 22.99
C GLY A 789 -25.33 -2.90 23.41
N LEU A 790 -24.98 -3.08 24.68
CA LEU A 790 -24.58 -4.39 25.20
C LEU A 790 -25.79 -5.31 25.38
N VAL A 791 -26.93 -4.77 25.82
CA VAL A 791 -28.18 -5.54 25.95
C VAL A 791 -28.65 -6.06 24.58
N LEU A 792 -28.65 -5.21 23.55
CA LEU A 792 -29.02 -5.60 22.18
C LEU A 792 -28.09 -6.69 21.63
N HIS A 793 -26.79 -6.60 21.94
CA HIS A 793 -25.82 -7.61 21.56
C HIS A 793 -26.10 -8.97 22.23
N LEU A 794 -26.36 -8.99 23.53
CA LEU A 794 -26.69 -10.22 24.27
C LEU A 794 -27.99 -10.85 23.76
N LEU A 795 -28.99 -10.03 23.44
CA LEU A 795 -30.24 -10.53 22.86
C LEU A 795 -30.04 -11.14 21.48
N THR A 796 -29.17 -10.56 20.67
CA THR A 796 -28.80 -11.14 19.37
C THR A 796 -28.13 -12.51 19.57
N GLN A 797 -27.24 -12.63 20.55
CA GLN A 797 -26.59 -13.90 20.87
C GLN A 797 -27.56 -14.97 21.39
N TRP A 798 -28.50 -14.60 22.28
CA TRP A 798 -29.44 -15.56 22.87
C TRP A 798 -30.52 -16.01 21.90
N SER A 799 -30.98 -15.11 21.02
CA SER A 799 -32.05 -15.40 20.07
C SER A 799 -31.54 -16.05 18.79
N SER A 800 -30.25 -15.91 18.46
CA SER A 800 -29.71 -16.14 17.11
C SER A 800 -30.40 -15.31 16.01
N ILE A 801 -31.16 -14.28 16.40
CA ILE A 801 -31.82 -13.32 15.52
C ILE A 801 -31.10 -11.98 15.68
N PRO A 802 -30.73 -11.28 14.59
CA PRO A 802 -30.22 -9.92 14.69
C PRO A 802 -31.25 -8.99 15.35
N VAL A 803 -30.88 -8.43 16.51
CA VAL A 803 -31.62 -7.35 17.18
C VAL A 803 -30.86 -6.06 16.99
N SER A 804 -31.53 -5.06 16.43
CA SER A 804 -30.93 -3.78 16.08
C SER A 804 -31.77 -2.60 16.55
N VAL A 805 -31.18 -1.41 16.47
CA VAL A 805 -31.91 -0.16 16.70
C VAL A 805 -31.63 0.78 15.54
N GLN A 806 -32.67 1.46 15.08
CA GLN A 806 -32.56 2.45 14.02
C GLN A 806 -31.86 3.71 14.58
N PRO A 807 -30.75 4.19 13.98
CA PRO A 807 -30.00 5.33 14.51
C PRO A 807 -30.84 6.60 14.65
N GLU A 808 -31.74 6.87 13.70
CA GLU A 808 -32.62 8.05 13.74
C GLU A 808 -33.58 7.99 14.94
N SER A 809 -33.97 6.78 15.32
CA SER A 809 -34.87 6.53 16.45
C SER A 809 -34.20 6.73 17.80
N LEU A 810 -32.91 6.38 17.91
CA LEU A 810 -32.10 6.73 19.09
C LEU A 810 -32.06 8.25 19.27
N CYS A 811 -31.83 8.99 18.18
CA CYS A 811 -31.80 10.45 18.21
C CYS A 811 -33.16 11.07 18.57
N ALA A 812 -34.26 10.52 18.04
CA ALA A 812 -35.61 11.03 18.28
C ALA A 812 -36.03 10.93 19.76
N GLU A 813 -35.70 9.82 20.42
CA GLU A 813 -36.05 9.58 21.84
C GLU A 813 -34.99 10.09 22.82
N ASP A 814 -33.95 10.77 22.34
CA ASP A 814 -32.78 11.18 23.13
C ASP A 814 -32.09 10.01 23.86
N VAL A 815 -32.10 8.84 23.24
CA VAL A 815 -31.46 7.62 23.75
C VAL A 815 -30.15 7.38 23.03
N SER A 816 -29.14 6.90 23.75
CA SER A 816 -27.87 6.46 23.15
C SER A 816 -27.67 4.97 23.40
N LEU A 817 -26.79 4.34 22.62
CA LEU A 817 -26.34 2.97 22.92
C LEU A 817 -25.66 2.83 24.29
N ARG A 818 -25.31 3.95 24.94
CA ARG A 818 -24.77 4.00 26.31
C ARG A 818 -25.82 4.23 27.38
N SER A 819 -27.06 4.56 27.00
CA SER A 819 -28.13 4.80 27.95
C SER A 819 -28.34 3.52 28.79
N PRO A 820 -28.38 3.64 30.12
CA PRO A 820 -28.53 2.49 31.00
C PRO A 820 -29.95 1.93 30.87
N VAL A 821 -30.05 0.62 30.74
CA VAL A 821 -31.32 -0.11 30.70
C VAL A 821 -31.30 -1.13 31.84
N SER A 822 -32.42 -1.28 32.54
CA SER A 822 -32.53 -2.21 33.67
C SER A 822 -33.61 -3.22 33.38
N LEU A 823 -33.24 -4.50 33.28
CA LEU A 823 -34.17 -5.56 32.93
C LEU A 823 -34.22 -6.59 34.04
N SER A 824 -35.44 -6.94 34.49
CA SER A 824 -35.65 -8.02 35.44
C SER A 824 -36.85 -8.81 34.99
N ALA A 825 -36.61 -10.01 34.47
CA ALA A 825 -37.62 -10.87 33.91
C ALA A 825 -37.36 -12.33 34.33
N GLU A 826 -38.40 -13.04 34.72
CA GLU A 826 -38.36 -14.47 35.04
C GLU A 826 -39.31 -15.22 34.11
N ASN A 827 -38.81 -16.29 33.48
CA ASN A 827 -39.53 -17.10 32.49
C ASN A 827 -40.18 -16.29 31.35
N ALA A 828 -39.57 -15.16 30.98
CA ALA A 828 -40.06 -14.27 29.94
C ALA A 828 -39.59 -14.72 28.56
N ALA A 829 -40.47 -14.58 27.56
CA ALA A 829 -40.11 -14.77 26.16
C ALA A 829 -39.16 -13.66 25.70
N LEU A 830 -38.25 -13.96 24.76
CA LEU A 830 -37.36 -12.95 24.19
C LEU A 830 -38.12 -11.75 23.61
N ARG A 831 -39.30 -11.97 23.02
CA ARG A 831 -40.22 -10.89 22.59
C ARG A 831 -40.58 -9.93 23.72
N GLU A 832 -40.93 -10.46 24.89
CA GLU A 832 -41.31 -9.67 26.07
C GLU A 832 -40.12 -8.87 26.59
N ILE A 833 -38.92 -9.45 26.54
CA ILE A 833 -37.67 -8.78 26.94
C ILE A 833 -37.34 -7.62 26.00
N VAL A 834 -37.42 -7.83 24.67
CA VAL A 834 -37.21 -6.76 23.67
C VAL A 834 -38.27 -5.66 23.84
N GLN A 835 -39.53 -6.02 24.07
CA GLN A 835 -40.62 -5.08 24.32
C GLN A 835 -40.35 -4.22 25.57
N GLN A 836 -39.89 -4.84 26.67
CA GLN A 836 -39.56 -4.14 27.91
C GLN A 836 -38.39 -3.15 27.73
N ILE A 837 -37.40 -3.47 26.89
CA ILE A 837 -36.31 -2.54 26.54
C ILE A 837 -36.85 -1.38 25.71
N ALA A 838 -37.70 -1.68 24.73
CA ALA A 838 -38.32 -0.67 23.88
C ALA A 838 -39.11 0.33 24.73
N GLU A 839 -39.95 -0.15 25.65
CA GLU A 839 -40.74 0.68 26.57
C GLU A 839 -39.86 1.56 27.48
N GLN A 840 -38.74 1.04 28.00
CA GLN A 840 -37.80 1.83 28.81
C GLN A 840 -37.07 2.91 28.02
N THR A 841 -36.94 2.74 26.71
CA THR A 841 -36.20 3.64 25.83
C THR A 841 -37.11 4.55 25.00
N GLY A 842 -38.44 4.46 25.17
CA GLY A 842 -39.39 5.18 24.31
C GLY A 842 -39.47 4.64 22.87
N LEU A 843 -38.82 3.51 22.60
CA LEU A 843 -38.80 2.86 21.30
C LEU A 843 -39.98 1.87 21.16
N ALA A 844 -40.31 1.54 19.92
CA ALA A 844 -41.22 0.51 19.48
C ALA A 844 -40.44 -0.64 18.81
N VAL A 845 -41.06 -1.82 18.74
CA VAL A 845 -40.46 -3.04 18.16
C VAL A 845 -41.13 -3.35 16.83
N ARG A 846 -40.33 -3.53 15.76
CA ARG A 846 -40.80 -4.01 14.45
C ARG A 846 -40.03 -5.28 14.09
N ILE A 847 -40.75 -6.31 13.66
CA ILE A 847 -40.16 -7.53 13.13
C ILE A 847 -40.24 -7.44 11.61
N GLU A 848 -39.09 -7.44 10.95
CA GLU A 848 -39.02 -7.34 9.50
C GLU A 848 -39.27 -8.71 8.84
N PRO A 849 -39.73 -8.76 7.58
CA PRO A 849 -39.87 -10.01 6.82
C PRO A 849 -38.57 -10.82 6.72
N SER A 850 -37.42 -10.15 6.86
CA SER A 850 -36.08 -10.74 6.92
C SER A 850 -35.81 -11.53 8.20
N GLY A 851 -36.68 -11.41 9.20
CA GLY A 851 -36.54 -11.98 10.53
C GLY A 851 -35.77 -11.09 11.51
N VAL A 852 -35.26 -9.93 11.08
CA VAL A 852 -34.56 -8.96 11.93
C VAL A 852 -35.55 -8.25 12.85
N VAL A 853 -35.15 -8.02 14.11
CA VAL A 853 -35.94 -7.27 15.10
C VAL A 853 -35.34 -5.88 15.24
N THR A 854 -36.05 -4.87 14.76
CA THR A 854 -35.60 -3.47 14.74
C THR A 854 -36.36 -2.67 15.79
N LEU A 855 -35.63 -2.03 16.70
CA LEU A 855 -36.14 -1.02 17.61
C LEU A 855 -36.17 0.34 16.90
N PHE A 856 -37.33 1.01 16.89
CA PHE A 856 -37.53 2.27 16.18
C PHE A 856 -38.44 3.21 16.96
N SER A 857 -38.38 4.51 16.74
CA SER A 857 -39.27 5.49 17.38
C SER A 857 -40.48 5.70 16.47
N ALA A 858 -41.67 5.69 17.06
CA ALA A 858 -42.90 6.06 16.33
C ALA A 858 -42.90 7.53 15.88
N HIS A 859 -41.98 8.35 16.41
CA HIS A 859 -41.86 9.79 16.14
C HIS A 859 -40.70 10.12 15.18
N ALA A 860 -39.84 9.15 14.82
CA ALA A 860 -38.63 9.42 14.04
C ALA A 860 -38.89 9.97 12.63
N ASP A 861 -40.02 9.59 12.03
CA ASP A 861 -40.31 9.91 10.62
C ASP A 861 -41.16 11.19 10.44
N LEU A 862 -41.59 11.83 11.54
CA LEU A 862 -42.38 13.06 11.44
C LEU A 862 -41.43 14.28 11.43
N PRO A 863 -41.40 15.07 10.35
CA PRO A 863 -40.60 16.28 10.34
C PRO A 863 -41.12 17.28 11.38
N GLU A 864 -40.20 17.89 12.11
CA GLU A 864 -40.49 19.05 12.94
C GLU A 864 -39.97 20.31 12.23
N THR A 865 -40.56 21.46 12.54
CA THR A 865 -40.08 22.74 12.03
C THR A 865 -39.44 23.54 13.15
N ARG A 866 -38.15 23.85 13.03
CA ARG A 866 -37.40 24.67 13.99
C ARG A 866 -36.88 25.94 13.35
N VAL A 867 -36.88 27.04 14.11
CA VAL A 867 -36.29 28.31 13.72
C VAL A 867 -34.96 28.49 14.46
N TYR A 868 -33.86 28.51 13.70
CA TYR A 868 -32.51 28.75 14.19
C TYR A 868 -32.21 30.25 14.13
N ARG A 869 -32.10 30.92 15.29
CA ARG A 869 -31.87 32.37 15.34
C ARG A 869 -30.40 32.69 15.48
N ALA A 870 -29.95 33.78 14.84
CA ALA A 870 -28.55 34.23 14.94
C ALA A 870 -28.11 34.48 16.40
N GLY A 871 -29.02 34.94 17.26
CA GLY A 871 -28.75 35.17 18.68
C GLY A 871 -28.39 33.90 19.47
N ASP A 872 -28.86 32.73 19.05
CA ASP A 872 -28.59 31.45 19.72
C ASP A 872 -27.14 30.97 19.48
N TYR A 873 -26.45 31.54 18.48
CA TYR A 873 -25.11 31.17 18.04
C TYR A 873 -24.10 32.34 18.07
N GLY A 874 -24.35 33.33 18.94
CA GLY A 874 -23.40 34.43 19.17
C GLY A 874 -23.46 35.57 18.15
N GLY A 875 -24.40 35.56 17.19
CA GLY A 875 -24.67 36.68 16.29
C GLY A 875 -23.59 37.00 15.25
N CYS A 876 -22.53 36.17 15.15
CA CYS A 876 -21.38 36.47 14.30
C CYS A 876 -21.59 36.22 12.80
N PHE A 877 -22.75 35.68 12.39
CA PHE A 877 -22.95 35.24 11.01
C PHE A 877 -24.38 35.51 10.54
N PRO A 878 -24.57 35.99 9.30
CA PRO A 878 -25.89 36.19 8.75
C PRO A 878 -26.58 34.85 8.49
N PHE A 879 -27.78 34.68 9.04
CA PHE A 879 -28.67 33.57 8.71
C PHE A 879 -29.42 33.94 7.41
N ASP A 880 -28.69 33.93 6.31
CA ASP A 880 -29.15 34.36 4.99
C ASP A 880 -29.40 33.19 4.02
N GLU A 881 -29.78 33.52 2.79
CA GLU A 881 -30.06 32.54 1.74
C GLU A 881 -28.83 31.71 1.33
N ASN A 882 -27.60 32.21 1.54
CA ASN A 882 -26.40 31.44 1.23
C ASN A 882 -26.21 30.31 2.24
N LEU A 883 -26.43 30.59 3.54
CA LEU A 883 -26.42 29.55 4.56
C LEU A 883 -27.59 28.58 4.38
N ALA A 884 -28.76 29.07 3.96
CA ALA A 884 -29.89 28.21 3.58
C ALA A 884 -29.50 27.25 2.44
N GLN A 885 -28.88 27.75 1.37
CA GLN A 885 -28.42 26.94 0.23
C GLN A 885 -27.35 25.92 0.64
N LEU A 886 -26.42 26.32 1.51
CA LEU A 886 -25.41 25.39 2.04
C LEU A 886 -26.07 24.24 2.81
N ILE A 887 -27.04 24.54 3.68
CA ILE A 887 -27.76 23.51 4.43
C ILE A 887 -28.59 22.62 3.50
N ARG A 888 -29.25 23.19 2.47
CA ARG A 888 -29.94 22.39 1.44
C ARG A 888 -28.97 21.47 0.68
N GLY A 889 -27.77 21.94 0.34
CA GLY A 889 -26.77 21.13 -0.36
C GLY A 889 -26.14 20.04 0.51
N LEU A 890 -26.06 20.24 1.82
CA LEU A 890 -25.47 19.27 2.75
C LEU A 890 -26.47 18.23 3.27
N PHE A 891 -27.72 18.64 3.51
CA PHE A 891 -28.72 17.82 4.20
C PHE A 891 -30.00 17.60 3.39
N GLY A 892 -30.18 18.31 2.29
CA GLY A 892 -31.32 18.10 1.40
C GLY A 892 -31.15 16.81 0.57
N PRO A 893 -32.26 16.26 0.05
CA PRO A 893 -32.22 15.10 -0.83
C PRO A 893 -31.39 15.38 -2.08
N SER A 894 -30.65 14.38 -2.54
CA SER A 894 -29.71 14.50 -3.65
C SER A 894 -30.37 14.55 -5.03
N THR A 895 -31.70 14.32 -5.14
CA THR A 895 -32.43 14.37 -6.41
C THR A 895 -33.76 15.11 -6.32
N GLU A 896 -34.11 15.86 -7.38
CA GLU A 896 -35.41 16.56 -7.51
C GLU A 896 -36.62 15.60 -7.55
N ASN A 897 -36.41 14.29 -7.72
CA ASN A 897 -37.49 13.29 -7.75
C ASN A 897 -37.95 12.81 -6.37
N ASP A 898 -37.26 13.16 -5.28
CA ASP A 898 -37.76 13.01 -3.92
C ASP A 898 -38.73 14.15 -3.57
N ALA A 899 -39.71 14.40 -4.44
CA ALA A 899 -40.72 15.47 -4.32
C ALA A 899 -41.69 15.27 -3.13
N ALA A 900 -41.50 14.20 -2.34
CA ALA A 900 -42.15 13.97 -1.05
C ALA A 900 -41.15 14.11 0.13
N SER A 901 -40.01 14.75 -0.07
CA SER A 901 -39.04 14.97 1.01
C SER A 901 -39.58 16.00 2.00
N ASP A 902 -39.69 15.56 3.24
CA ASP A 902 -40.08 16.36 4.39
C ASP A 902 -38.97 17.33 4.88
N PHE A 903 -38.09 17.74 3.95
CA PHE A 903 -36.93 18.62 4.18
C PHE A 903 -37.13 19.98 3.50
N GLU A 904 -37.39 21.03 4.28
CA GLU A 904 -37.58 22.40 3.80
C GLU A 904 -36.65 23.34 4.57
N VAL A 905 -35.96 24.26 3.88
CA VAL A 905 -35.11 25.28 4.51
C VAL A 905 -35.52 26.63 3.93
N VAL A 906 -35.98 27.54 4.79
CA VAL A 906 -36.44 28.89 4.41
C VAL A 906 -35.70 29.91 5.26
N ALA A 907 -35.02 30.86 4.61
CA ALA A 907 -34.50 32.04 5.29
C ALA A 907 -35.67 32.96 5.67
N VAL A 908 -35.83 33.20 6.96
CA VAL A 908 -36.85 34.08 7.54
C VAL A 908 -36.17 35.27 8.23
N PRO A 909 -36.85 36.41 8.45
CA PRO A 909 -36.22 37.58 9.09
C PRO A 909 -35.58 37.31 10.46
N GLU A 910 -36.04 36.26 11.16
CA GLU A 910 -35.57 35.86 12.48
C GLU A 910 -34.38 34.88 12.45
N GLY A 911 -34.05 34.30 11.28
CA GLY A 911 -33.03 33.27 11.14
C GLY A 911 -33.34 32.25 10.04
N LEU A 912 -33.04 30.97 10.27
CA LEU A 912 -33.35 29.88 9.33
C LEU A 912 -34.48 29.02 9.89
N GLN A 913 -35.61 28.97 9.19
CA GLN A 913 -36.68 28.03 9.47
C GLN A 913 -36.42 26.74 8.68
N ILE A 914 -36.23 25.64 9.39
CA ILE A 914 -35.91 24.35 8.80
C ILE A 914 -36.98 23.36 9.23
N LYS A 915 -37.62 22.69 8.27
CA LYS A 915 -38.49 21.54 8.49
C LYS A 915 -37.69 20.29 8.13
N CYS A 916 -37.37 19.44 9.09
CA CYS A 916 -36.69 18.16 8.83
C CYS A 916 -36.89 17.18 10.01
N PRO A 917 -36.47 15.90 9.88
CA PRO A 917 -36.49 14.97 11.00
C PRO A 917 -35.63 15.44 12.18
N PRO A 918 -35.98 15.10 13.44
CA PRO A 918 -35.26 15.57 14.63
C PRO A 918 -33.75 15.24 14.68
N CYS A 919 -33.33 14.13 14.07
CA CYS A 919 -31.92 13.76 13.98
C CYS A 919 -31.14 14.75 13.10
N THR A 920 -31.69 15.10 11.95
CA THR A 920 -31.12 16.09 11.02
C THR A 920 -31.02 17.47 11.68
N HIS A 921 -31.97 17.84 12.54
CA HIS A 921 -31.87 19.07 13.33
C HIS A 921 -30.64 19.10 14.25
N ARG A 922 -30.25 17.98 14.87
CA ARG A 922 -29.05 17.90 15.73
C ARG A 922 -27.76 18.05 14.93
N GLU A 923 -27.70 17.48 13.73
CA GLU A 923 -26.55 17.60 12.84
C GLU A 923 -26.38 19.04 12.35
N ILE A 924 -27.48 19.66 11.93
CA ILE A 924 -27.51 21.09 11.56
C ILE A 924 -27.05 21.95 12.73
N GLU A 925 -27.55 21.70 13.95
CA GLU A 925 -27.10 22.45 15.13
C GLU A 925 -25.61 22.26 15.41
N THR A 926 -25.08 21.05 15.26
CA THR A 926 -23.65 20.76 15.44
C THR A 926 -22.80 21.47 14.40
N LEU A 927 -23.24 21.48 13.14
CA LEU A 927 -22.60 22.21 12.05
C LEU A 927 -22.59 23.72 12.35
N LEU A 928 -23.74 24.29 12.71
CA LEU A 928 -23.87 25.69 13.07
C LEU A 928 -22.95 26.05 14.24
N ARG A 929 -22.92 25.25 15.32
CA ARG A 929 -22.01 25.49 16.45
C ARG A 929 -20.53 25.43 16.04
N ARG A 930 -20.13 24.46 15.20
CA ARG A 930 -18.72 24.32 14.76
C ARG A 930 -18.26 25.48 13.89
N GLN A 931 -19.08 25.86 12.91
CA GLN A 931 -18.75 26.93 11.98
C GLN A 931 -18.77 28.30 12.68
N LEU A 932 -19.70 28.50 13.61
CA LEU A 932 -19.93 29.81 14.23
C LEU A 932 -19.08 30.05 15.48
N CYS A 933 -18.68 29.00 16.22
CA CYS A 933 -17.83 29.13 17.41
C CYS A 933 -16.35 28.81 17.16
N GLY A 934 -15.96 28.38 15.95
CA GLY A 934 -14.59 27.97 15.60
C GLY A 934 -13.55 29.10 15.56
N GLY A 935 -13.97 30.36 15.63
CA GLY A 935 -13.10 31.52 15.71
C GLY A 935 -12.77 31.94 17.15
N GLY A 936 -11.89 31.21 17.84
CA GLY A 936 -11.08 31.81 18.91
C GLY A 936 -11.61 31.83 20.36
N ALA A 937 -12.44 30.86 20.79
CA ALA A 937 -12.75 30.71 22.23
C ALA A 937 -12.04 29.49 22.85
N SER A 938 -11.08 29.77 23.74
CA SER A 938 -10.43 28.78 24.62
C SER A 938 -11.46 28.05 25.49
N ALA A 939 -11.44 26.72 25.48
CA ALA A 939 -12.38 25.83 26.17
C ALA A 939 -12.18 25.77 27.70
N ASN A 940 -12.27 26.91 28.39
CA ASN A 940 -12.23 26.99 29.87
C ASN A 940 -13.31 27.92 30.47
N GLY A 941 -14.48 28.05 29.82
CA GLY A 941 -15.61 28.82 30.33
C GLY A 941 -16.78 27.93 30.76
N ARG A 942 -17.08 27.92 32.07
CA ARG A 942 -18.28 27.33 32.69
C ARG A 942 -19.55 27.94 32.05
N PRO A 943 -20.63 27.17 31.79
CA PRO A 943 -21.85 27.72 31.18
C PRO A 943 -22.48 28.82 32.06
N PRO A 944 -23.01 29.90 31.47
CA PRO A 944 -23.60 31.00 32.24
C PRO A 944 -24.94 30.58 32.84
N ASP A 945 -25.08 30.88 34.13
CA ASP A 945 -26.30 30.75 34.91
C ASP A 945 -27.32 31.81 34.47
N ARG A 946 -28.56 31.39 34.19
CA ARG A 946 -29.64 32.28 33.72
C ARG A 946 -30.25 33.01 34.91
N SER A 947 -29.93 34.29 35.07
CA SER A 947 -30.71 35.25 35.88
C SER A 947 -31.20 36.41 35.00
N PRO A 948 -32.42 36.95 35.23
CA PRO A 948 -33.06 37.95 34.36
C PRO A 948 -32.48 39.36 34.54
N PRO A 949 -32.65 40.26 33.54
CA PRO A 949 -31.88 41.50 33.46
C PRO A 949 -32.48 42.63 34.31
N ASN A 950 -31.61 43.39 34.98
CA ASN A 950 -31.90 44.73 35.49
C ASN A 950 -31.34 45.77 34.52
N ALA A 951 -32.15 46.79 34.26
CA ALA A 951 -31.87 47.92 33.37
C ALA A 951 -30.88 48.93 33.99
N GLY A 952 -30.08 49.60 33.16
CA GLY A 952 -29.32 50.79 33.56
C GLY A 952 -28.17 51.22 32.64
N ASP A 953 -28.49 52.11 31.70
CA ASP A 953 -27.71 53.20 31.06
C ASP A 953 -26.16 53.28 31.16
N SER A 954 -25.48 53.33 30.01
CA SER A 954 -24.86 54.54 29.40
C SER A 954 -23.64 54.23 28.50
N PRO A 955 -23.34 55.07 27.48
CA PRO A 955 -22.51 54.71 26.33
C PRO A 955 -21.09 55.29 26.38
N VAL A 956 -20.10 54.58 25.84
CA VAL A 956 -18.80 55.18 25.46
C VAL A 956 -18.32 54.65 24.10
N SER A 957 -18.33 55.60 23.16
CA SER A 957 -17.52 55.80 21.95
C SER A 957 -16.78 54.62 21.29
N ALA A 958 -17.24 54.29 20.09
CA ALA A 958 -16.48 53.59 19.06
C ALA A 958 -15.53 54.56 18.34
N THR A 959 -14.31 54.10 18.03
CA THR A 959 -13.45 54.72 17.00
C THR A 959 -12.98 53.63 16.04
N PHE A 960 -13.27 53.90 14.77
CA PHE A 960 -12.93 53.17 13.56
C PHE A 960 -11.42 52.89 13.41
N LEU A 961 -11.08 51.72 12.85
CA LEU A 961 -10.06 51.63 11.80
C LEU A 961 -10.38 50.45 10.86
N GLN A 962 -10.51 50.79 9.58
CA GLN A 962 -10.74 49.91 8.45
C GLN A 962 -9.48 49.09 8.13
N ALA A 963 -9.66 47.84 7.73
CA ALA A 963 -8.74 47.13 6.84
C ALA A 963 -9.56 46.33 5.81
N THR A 964 -9.32 46.66 4.55
CA THR A 964 -9.83 46.07 3.30
C THR A 964 -9.22 44.66 3.09
N PRO A 965 -9.83 43.79 2.26
CA PRO A 965 -9.66 42.34 2.34
C PRO A 965 -8.58 41.77 1.39
N LEU A 966 -8.09 40.59 1.75
CA LEU A 966 -7.51 39.57 0.88
C LEU A 966 -8.38 38.31 0.98
#